data_AF-A6FWV3-F1
#
_entry.id   AF-A6FWV3-F1
#
_cell.length_a   1.000
_cell.length_b   1.000
_cell.length_c   1.000
_cell.angle_alpha   90.00
_cell.angle_beta   90.00
_cell.angle_gamma   90.00
#
_symmetry.space_group_name_H-M   'P 1'
#
loop_
_entity.id
_entity.type
_entity.pdbx_description
1 polymer ?
#
loop_
_entity_poly.entity_id
_entity_poly.type
_entity_poly.pdbx_seq_one_letter_code
_entity_poly.pdbx_strand_id
1 'polypeptide(L)'
;MTTPYAVPPLTPNEERLVREINATWTPERARSELVSLLQTAVEVELATIPIYLYTYYSIDRTVAKGEPGGFPSTDLARFADKAGALIMSVAVEEMLHMSLSSNIYFSLTGKPPALYLRSPAPYPSSLPGHAFLGPDGEPFEVPLAKLSVDHLWHFLEIEYPEERDAPPEDANWQTIGQIYSYIRCIIESDRIQDCDFQKGAESRQIQSTNYSPNNIDTGYPEASFDINCPTPATTEGSASEVSQFASREDSHVGPSALMPITSCEQAVQAITTICFQGEGFDHTRFDDPTDREQSHYAKFLSVQSELAGYPGADPHRIPLKIPPAPRQFTPDELRAVVFEFPDNPVAAAFPEGRRDIADIASGLYQYMLIMCEAIFLQTPENQKLYFNRTLHMSMIWVLDKFIQSMRTVYLEPTGASPGQCARLAPPFDNINLGARHQAFATLESMCARAHARYADAPWYKQAGLDYYIDKAIPELPDVSEFFEPKPASTGCDVSQYAGVPTFPSSPPATVASGEVRHACMGLNSCRGQGRTRDNACAGQGYCSTALAYNAKDPSSPSVSDHTCHVQNDCANQGGCGLYGTAAEQLEPGHNGCQNLGSCATPINAERFASDGAMRGKSVWRRAREVFTDKVWPGLREQNPDLPEAPPPVPGSAANPDLFAYGPTIEWIQDYSDAGMTACGSSGLSGAGSCA
;
A
#
# COMPACT_ATOMS: atom_id res chain seq x y z
N MET A 1 18.77 25.94 -20.02
CA MET A 1 17.46 25.43 -20.45
C MET A 1 17.73 24.08 -21.08
N THR A 2 17.79 23.04 -20.27
CA THR A 2 17.83 21.66 -20.77
C THR A 2 16.49 21.36 -21.42
N THR A 3 16.51 20.84 -22.63
CA THR A 3 15.31 20.38 -23.33
C THR A 3 14.68 19.27 -22.47
N PRO A 4 13.38 19.35 -22.12
CA PRO A 4 12.70 18.23 -21.48
C PRO A 4 12.84 16.97 -22.35
N TYR A 5 12.82 15.79 -21.72
CA TYR A 5 12.74 14.51 -22.43
C TYR A 5 11.71 14.62 -23.55
N ALA A 6 12.12 14.38 -24.80
CA ALA A 6 11.17 14.31 -25.88
C ALA A 6 10.35 13.03 -25.66
N VAL A 7 9.05 13.20 -25.40
CA VAL A 7 8.09 12.10 -25.34
C VAL A 7 8.26 11.28 -26.64
N PRO A 8 8.62 9.99 -26.57
CA PRO A 8 8.79 9.18 -27.76
C PRO A 8 7.48 9.11 -28.55
N PRO A 9 7.47 8.95 -29.87
CA PRO A 9 6.21 8.72 -30.60
C PRO A 9 5.55 7.40 -30.14
N LEU A 10 4.22 7.30 -30.32
CA LEU A 10 3.50 6.06 -30.05
C LEU A 10 4.02 4.92 -30.95
N THR A 11 4.10 3.73 -30.39
CA THR A 11 4.42 2.48 -31.08
C THR A 11 3.22 2.00 -31.92
N PRO A 12 3.42 1.13 -32.92
CA PRO A 12 2.33 0.55 -33.68
C PRO A 12 1.23 -0.13 -32.84
N ASN A 13 1.59 -0.79 -31.73
CA ASN A 13 0.61 -1.37 -30.81
C ASN A 13 -0.10 -0.30 -29.96
N GLU A 14 0.61 0.71 -29.45
CA GLU A 14 -0.01 1.85 -28.75
C GLU A 14 -0.99 2.60 -29.68
N GLU A 15 -0.60 2.92 -30.91
CA GLU A 15 -1.49 3.56 -31.89
C GLU A 15 -2.76 2.76 -32.16
N ARG A 16 -2.67 1.43 -32.15
CA ARG A 16 -3.81 0.54 -32.34
C ARG A 16 -4.79 0.66 -31.17
N LEU A 17 -4.28 0.63 -29.95
CA LEU A 17 -5.09 0.77 -28.75
C LEU A 17 -5.74 2.16 -28.67
N VAL A 18 -4.99 3.23 -28.96
CA VAL A 18 -5.53 4.60 -29.02
C VAL A 18 -6.70 4.68 -30.01
N ARG A 19 -6.56 4.10 -31.22
CA ARG A 19 -7.65 4.05 -32.21
C ARG A 19 -8.86 3.27 -31.69
N GLU A 20 -8.64 2.18 -30.98
CA GLU A 20 -9.72 1.38 -30.38
C GLU A 20 -10.47 2.14 -29.28
N ILE A 21 -9.76 2.78 -28.35
CA ILE A 21 -10.32 3.63 -27.29
C ILE A 21 -11.14 4.76 -27.93
N ASN A 22 -10.58 5.44 -28.93
CA ASN A 22 -11.27 6.50 -29.66
C ASN A 22 -12.54 6.00 -30.35
N ALA A 23 -12.56 4.79 -30.86
CA ALA A 23 -13.74 4.22 -31.51
C ALA A 23 -14.82 3.73 -30.54
N THR A 24 -14.44 3.19 -29.37
CA THR A 24 -15.33 2.35 -28.57
C THR A 24 -15.63 2.85 -27.15
N TRP A 25 -14.83 3.76 -26.59
CA TRP A 25 -14.99 4.20 -25.21
C TRP A 25 -15.76 5.53 -25.11
N THR A 26 -16.39 5.80 -23.97
CA THR A 26 -16.87 7.14 -23.62
C THR A 26 -15.82 7.88 -22.79
N PRO A 27 -15.83 9.22 -22.71
CA PRO A 27 -14.95 9.97 -21.81
C PRO A 27 -15.07 9.53 -20.35
N GLU A 28 -16.28 9.20 -19.89
CA GLU A 28 -16.53 8.72 -18.52
C GLU A 28 -15.87 7.37 -18.27
N ARG A 29 -15.94 6.45 -19.24
CA ARG A 29 -15.24 5.16 -19.16
C ARG A 29 -13.73 5.37 -19.12
N ALA A 30 -13.18 6.17 -20.04
CA ALA A 30 -11.75 6.43 -20.12
C ALA A 30 -11.20 7.01 -18.80
N ARG A 31 -11.90 7.99 -18.21
CA ARG A 31 -11.53 8.55 -16.91
C ARG A 31 -11.61 7.53 -15.78
N SER A 32 -12.68 6.74 -15.72
CA SER A 32 -12.84 5.72 -14.67
C SER A 32 -11.73 4.67 -14.73
N GLU A 33 -11.39 4.22 -15.94
CA GLU A 33 -10.32 3.27 -16.19
C GLU A 33 -8.97 3.85 -15.80
N LEU A 34 -8.68 5.07 -16.26
CA LEU A 34 -7.45 5.79 -15.98
C LEU A 34 -7.23 5.97 -14.47
N VAL A 35 -8.27 6.34 -13.71
CA VAL A 35 -8.18 6.46 -12.25
C VAL A 35 -7.84 5.13 -11.59
N SER A 36 -8.45 4.03 -12.05
CA SER A 36 -8.20 2.68 -11.50
C SER A 36 -6.76 2.22 -11.80
N LEU A 37 -6.29 2.42 -13.03
CA LEU A 37 -4.95 2.05 -13.44
C LEU A 37 -3.87 2.92 -12.76
N LEU A 38 -4.11 4.22 -12.58
CA LEU A 38 -3.19 5.09 -11.84
C LEU A 38 -3.07 4.71 -10.37
N GLN A 39 -4.17 4.28 -9.73
CA GLN A 39 -4.10 3.73 -8.37
C GLN A 39 -3.27 2.43 -8.36
N THR A 40 -3.43 1.57 -9.38
CA THR A 40 -2.64 0.34 -9.52
C THR A 40 -1.16 0.68 -9.74
N ALA A 41 -0.83 1.64 -10.59
CA ALA A 41 0.53 2.10 -10.83
C ALA A 41 1.18 2.63 -9.53
N VAL A 42 0.47 3.46 -8.75
CA VAL A 42 0.95 3.89 -7.43
C VAL A 42 1.23 2.71 -6.49
N GLU A 43 0.39 1.67 -6.52
CA GLU A 43 0.59 0.45 -5.73
C GLU A 43 1.76 -0.41 -6.24
N VAL A 44 2.06 -0.39 -7.54
CA VAL A 44 3.25 -1.03 -8.15
C VAL A 44 4.53 -0.34 -7.67
N GLU A 45 4.62 0.99 -7.76
CA GLU A 45 5.79 1.72 -7.25
C GLU A 45 5.94 1.58 -5.72
N LEU A 46 4.83 1.47 -5.00
CA LEU A 46 4.86 1.22 -3.56
C LEU A 46 5.35 -0.19 -3.23
N ALA A 47 5.12 -1.16 -4.11
CA ALA A 47 5.47 -2.57 -3.91
C ALA A 47 6.98 -2.81 -3.85
N THR A 48 7.74 -2.12 -4.70
CA THR A 48 9.18 -2.26 -4.87
C THR A 48 9.96 -1.65 -3.70
N ILE A 49 9.46 -0.56 -3.12
CA ILE A 49 10.15 0.19 -2.04
C ILE A 49 10.51 -0.70 -0.84
N PRO A 50 9.58 -1.45 -0.19
CA PRO A 50 9.95 -2.33 0.93
C PRO A 50 10.93 -3.43 0.55
N ILE A 51 10.83 -3.98 -0.67
CA ILE A 51 11.71 -5.05 -1.18
C ILE A 51 13.16 -4.55 -1.24
N TYR A 52 13.37 -3.38 -1.86
CA TYR A 52 14.69 -2.77 -2.00
C TYR A 52 15.23 -2.30 -0.66
N LEU A 53 14.40 -1.69 0.19
CA LEU A 53 14.80 -1.25 1.52
C LEU A 53 15.15 -2.43 2.44
N TYR A 54 14.42 -3.54 2.40
CA TYR A 54 14.71 -4.72 3.22
C TYR A 54 16.11 -5.28 2.89
N THR A 55 16.42 -5.42 1.60
CA THR A 55 17.75 -5.80 1.13
C THR A 55 18.80 -4.79 1.55
N TYR A 56 18.55 -3.50 1.35
CA TYR A 56 19.47 -2.42 1.77
C TYR A 56 19.80 -2.51 3.26
N TYR A 57 18.80 -2.69 4.13
CA TYR A 57 19.00 -2.76 5.58
C TYR A 57 19.76 -4.00 6.04
N SER A 58 19.77 -5.07 5.23
CA SER A 58 20.61 -6.23 5.46
C SER A 58 22.10 -5.94 5.25
N ILE A 59 22.48 -4.89 4.53
CA ILE A 59 23.90 -4.59 4.21
C ILE A 59 24.54 -3.78 5.35
N ASP A 60 25.66 -4.30 5.88
CA ASP A 60 26.50 -3.60 6.83
C ASP A 60 27.54 -2.72 6.11
N ARG A 61 27.11 -1.49 5.82
CA ARG A 61 27.98 -0.43 5.28
C ARG A 61 28.97 0.14 6.30
N THR A 62 28.91 -0.28 7.58
CA THR A 62 29.74 0.27 8.66
C THR A 62 31.05 -0.48 8.86
N VAL A 63 31.21 -1.67 8.27
CA VAL A 63 32.50 -2.38 8.23
C VAL A 63 33.61 -1.50 7.62
N ALA A 64 33.23 -0.56 6.73
CA ALA A 64 34.08 0.50 6.21
C ALA A 64 34.60 1.51 7.25
N LYS A 65 33.88 1.70 8.37
CA LYS A 65 34.13 2.75 9.38
C LYS A 65 34.95 2.26 10.59
N GLY A 66 35.14 0.95 10.73
CA GLY A 66 35.92 0.34 11.82
C GLY A 66 37.44 0.48 11.67
N GLU A 67 37.92 0.98 10.54
CA GLU A 67 39.35 1.13 10.24
C GLU A 67 39.89 2.54 10.54
N PRO A 68 41.19 2.69 10.87
CA PRO A 68 41.80 3.99 11.09
C PRO A 68 41.62 4.89 9.85
N GLY A 69 40.80 5.94 9.96
CA GLY A 69 40.50 6.87 8.88
C GLY A 69 39.07 6.84 8.34
N GLY A 70 38.25 5.82 8.68
CA GLY A 70 36.82 5.80 8.38
C GLY A 70 36.42 5.55 6.92
N PHE A 71 37.32 5.04 6.08
CA PHE A 71 37.10 4.71 4.68
C PHE A 71 37.19 3.19 4.43
N PRO A 72 36.38 2.61 3.52
CA PRO A 72 36.44 1.18 3.19
C PRO A 72 37.79 0.82 2.54
N SER A 73 38.64 0.11 3.28
CA SER A 73 39.98 -0.26 2.82
C SER A 73 40.03 -1.62 2.10
N THR A 74 39.09 -2.52 2.37
CA THR A 74 39.00 -3.85 1.75
C THR A 74 38.06 -3.85 0.55
N ASP A 75 38.30 -4.76 -0.41
CA ASP A 75 37.40 -4.94 -1.56
C ASP A 75 35.97 -5.25 -1.11
N LEU A 76 35.81 -6.05 -0.06
CA LEU A 76 34.51 -6.44 0.48
C LEU A 76 33.76 -5.26 1.11
N ALA A 77 34.46 -4.41 1.85
CA ALA A 77 33.86 -3.20 2.44
C ALA A 77 33.47 -2.18 1.34
N ARG A 78 34.28 -2.04 0.28
CA ARG A 78 33.93 -1.22 -0.88
C ARG A 78 32.70 -1.77 -1.62
N PHE A 79 32.64 -3.09 -1.82
CA PHE A 79 31.48 -3.75 -2.40
C PHE A 79 30.22 -3.49 -1.58
N ALA A 80 30.26 -3.69 -0.25
CA ALA A 80 29.10 -3.46 0.61
C ALA A 80 28.61 -2.00 0.54
N ASP A 81 29.53 -1.03 0.53
CA ASP A 81 29.17 0.38 0.41
C ASP A 81 28.57 0.71 -0.96
N LYS A 82 29.18 0.23 -2.05
CA LYS A 82 28.68 0.37 -3.43
C LYS A 82 27.29 -0.28 -3.60
N ALA A 83 27.13 -1.53 -3.18
CA ALA A 83 25.87 -2.27 -3.30
C ALA A 83 24.75 -1.56 -2.52
N GLY A 84 25.03 -1.13 -1.29
CA GLY A 84 24.07 -0.36 -0.49
C GLY A 84 23.74 1.01 -1.11
N ALA A 85 24.72 1.69 -1.71
CA ALA A 85 24.49 2.96 -2.40
C ALA A 85 23.59 2.81 -3.64
N LEU A 86 23.87 1.80 -4.48
CA LEU A 86 23.09 1.51 -5.70
C LEU A 86 21.66 1.05 -5.40
N ILE A 87 21.46 0.20 -4.38
CA ILE A 87 20.11 -0.25 -4.01
C ILE A 87 19.30 0.91 -3.42
N MET A 88 19.94 1.76 -2.59
CA MET A 88 19.28 2.96 -2.06
C MET A 88 18.95 3.97 -3.16
N SER A 89 19.80 4.11 -4.19
CA SER A 89 19.53 5.04 -5.27
C SER A 89 18.27 4.66 -6.04
N VAL A 90 18.14 3.37 -6.37
CA VAL A 90 16.92 2.81 -6.98
C VAL A 90 15.72 3.01 -6.06
N ALA A 91 15.80 2.67 -4.76
CA ALA A 91 14.66 2.85 -3.85
C ALA A 91 14.18 4.31 -3.74
N VAL A 92 15.07 5.30 -3.91
CA VAL A 92 14.71 6.72 -3.96
C VAL A 92 14.06 7.10 -5.31
N GLU A 93 14.50 6.49 -6.41
CA GLU A 93 13.88 6.63 -7.73
C GLU A 93 12.45 6.03 -7.74
N GLU A 94 12.22 4.87 -7.13
CA GLU A 94 10.87 4.30 -6.93
C GLU A 94 9.95 5.26 -6.12
N MET A 95 10.48 5.96 -5.12
CA MET A 95 9.71 6.98 -4.38
C MET A 95 9.37 8.19 -5.26
N LEU A 96 10.24 8.56 -6.20
CA LEU A 96 9.97 9.56 -7.23
C LEU A 96 8.88 9.08 -8.18
N HIS A 97 8.93 7.82 -8.62
CA HIS A 97 7.92 7.23 -9.51
C HIS A 97 6.55 7.19 -8.85
N MET A 98 6.49 6.72 -7.60
CA MET A 98 5.26 6.77 -6.79
C MET A 98 4.74 8.21 -6.66
N SER A 99 5.63 9.20 -6.51
CA SER A 99 5.26 10.63 -6.40
C SER A 99 4.70 11.18 -7.72
N LEU A 100 5.30 10.83 -8.86
CA LEU A 100 4.83 11.21 -10.19
C LEU A 100 3.45 10.59 -10.49
N SER A 101 3.30 9.29 -10.29
CA SER A 101 2.01 8.58 -10.43
C SER A 101 0.94 9.16 -9.50
N SER A 102 1.32 9.54 -8.28
CA SER A 102 0.43 10.22 -7.34
C SER A 102 0.01 11.62 -7.80
N ASN A 103 0.91 12.40 -8.42
CA ASN A 103 0.58 13.71 -8.99
C ASN A 103 -0.38 13.58 -10.19
N ILE A 104 -0.19 12.57 -11.05
CA ILE A 104 -1.12 12.29 -12.16
C ILE A 104 -2.50 11.90 -11.59
N TYR A 105 -2.54 11.01 -10.59
CA TYR A 105 -3.79 10.63 -9.93
C TYR A 105 -4.50 11.82 -9.27
N PHE A 106 -3.76 12.64 -8.52
CA PHE A 106 -4.33 13.78 -7.80
C PHE A 106 -4.84 14.86 -8.75
N SER A 107 -4.10 15.17 -9.82
CA SER A 107 -4.52 16.16 -10.81
C SER A 107 -5.82 15.76 -11.50
N LEU A 108 -6.01 14.47 -11.77
CA LEU A 108 -7.21 13.89 -12.38
C LEU A 108 -8.42 13.82 -11.42
N THR A 109 -8.20 13.53 -10.13
CA THR A 109 -9.29 13.23 -9.19
C THR A 109 -9.60 14.34 -8.19
N GLY A 110 -8.65 15.22 -7.93
CA GLY A 110 -8.69 16.19 -6.83
C GLY A 110 -8.58 15.56 -5.44
N LYS A 111 -8.20 14.28 -5.35
CA LYS A 111 -8.09 13.52 -4.09
C LYS A 111 -6.73 12.83 -4.04
N PRO A 112 -6.11 12.69 -2.84
CA PRO A 112 -4.89 11.90 -2.72
C PRO A 112 -5.15 10.44 -3.14
N PRO A 113 -4.16 9.74 -3.74
CA PRO A 113 -4.25 8.29 -3.92
C PRO A 113 -4.27 7.59 -2.55
N ALA A 114 -4.79 6.36 -2.52
CA ALA A 114 -4.75 5.56 -1.30
C ALA A 114 -3.39 4.84 -1.19
N LEU A 115 -2.69 5.02 -0.08
CA LEU A 115 -1.41 4.37 0.23
C LEU A 115 -1.50 3.51 1.49
N TYR A 116 -2.17 4.02 2.52
CA TYR A 116 -2.34 3.29 3.78
C TYR A 116 -3.10 1.96 3.57
N LEU A 117 -2.50 0.85 4.02
CA LEU A 117 -2.94 -0.54 3.81
C LEU A 117 -2.96 -0.98 2.33
N ARG A 118 -2.18 -0.33 1.46
CA ARG A 118 -2.09 -0.64 0.02
C ARG A 118 -0.73 -1.18 -0.42
N SER A 119 0.23 -1.33 0.49
CA SER A 119 1.46 -2.06 0.19
C SER A 119 1.15 -3.54 -0.05
N PRO A 120 1.85 -4.27 -0.94
CA PRO A 120 1.60 -5.69 -1.13
C PRO A 120 1.86 -6.50 0.14
N ALA A 121 0.95 -7.42 0.46
CA ALA A 121 1.08 -8.33 1.59
C ALA A 121 0.16 -9.56 1.40
N PRO A 122 0.50 -10.73 1.99
CA PRO A 122 1.76 -11.02 2.68
C PRO A 122 2.93 -11.27 1.70
N TYR A 123 4.18 -11.12 2.16
CA TYR A 123 5.35 -11.51 1.38
C TYR A 123 5.61 -13.04 1.47
N PRO A 124 6.10 -13.69 0.40
CA PRO A 124 6.40 -13.11 -0.91
C PRO A 124 5.11 -12.71 -1.63
N SER A 125 5.14 -11.64 -2.41
CA SER A 125 3.95 -11.07 -3.06
C SER A 125 4.20 -10.79 -4.53
N SER A 126 3.16 -10.93 -5.35
CA SER A 126 3.16 -10.43 -6.73
C SER A 126 3.03 -8.90 -6.75
N LEU A 127 3.51 -8.28 -7.82
CA LEU A 127 3.19 -6.88 -8.13
C LEU A 127 1.71 -6.75 -8.52
N PRO A 128 1.01 -5.66 -8.11
CA PRO A 128 -0.41 -5.46 -8.41
C PRO A 128 -0.71 -5.47 -9.91
N GLY A 129 -1.51 -6.44 -10.35
CA GLY A 129 -1.93 -6.56 -11.76
C GLY A 129 -0.91 -7.22 -12.69
N HIS A 130 0.26 -7.65 -12.19
CA HIS A 130 1.27 -8.41 -12.97
C HIS A 130 0.77 -9.81 -13.34
N ALA A 131 1.34 -10.38 -14.40
CA ALA A 131 1.07 -11.74 -14.83
C ALA A 131 1.38 -12.72 -13.70
N PHE A 132 0.43 -13.62 -13.42
CA PHE A 132 0.63 -14.64 -12.38
C PHE A 132 1.82 -15.56 -12.63
N LEU A 133 2.48 -15.54 -13.80
CA LEU A 133 3.63 -16.38 -14.11
C LEU A 133 4.79 -15.51 -14.60
N GLY A 134 5.98 -15.73 -14.03
CA GLY A 134 7.22 -15.15 -14.51
C GLY A 134 7.65 -15.73 -15.87
N PRO A 135 8.77 -15.25 -16.43
CA PRO A 135 9.29 -15.73 -17.72
C PRO A 135 9.58 -17.24 -17.77
N ASP A 136 9.73 -17.88 -16.60
CA ASP A 136 9.93 -19.32 -16.41
C ASP A 136 8.62 -20.13 -16.37
N GLY A 137 7.47 -19.48 -16.30
CA GLY A 137 6.16 -20.10 -16.20
C GLY A 137 5.73 -20.46 -14.78
N GLU A 138 6.40 -19.95 -13.74
CA GLU A 138 6.06 -20.14 -12.31
C GLU A 138 5.56 -18.84 -11.68
N PRO A 139 4.81 -18.87 -10.55
CA PRO A 139 4.33 -17.66 -9.90
C PRO A 139 5.43 -16.66 -9.53
N PHE A 140 5.34 -15.45 -10.10
CA PHE A 140 6.27 -14.36 -9.80
C PHE A 140 5.89 -13.73 -8.45
N GLU A 141 6.33 -14.36 -7.36
CA GLU A 141 6.21 -13.83 -6.01
C GLU A 141 7.56 -13.31 -5.54
N VAL A 142 7.64 -12.00 -5.26
CA VAL A 142 8.88 -11.38 -4.81
C VAL A 142 8.97 -11.43 -3.28
N PRO A 143 10.02 -12.06 -2.71
CA PRO A 143 10.20 -12.13 -1.27
C PRO A 143 10.81 -10.85 -0.69
N LEU A 144 10.67 -10.67 0.62
CA LEU A 144 11.61 -9.86 1.40
C LEU A 144 12.79 -10.75 1.81
N ALA A 145 13.99 -10.48 1.28
CA ALA A 145 15.18 -11.25 1.62
C ALA A 145 16.43 -10.37 1.73
N LYS A 146 17.48 -10.88 2.38
CA LYS A 146 18.78 -10.20 2.46
C LYS A 146 19.50 -10.19 1.11
N LEU A 147 20.54 -9.36 1.00
CA LEU A 147 21.40 -9.31 -0.18
C LEU A 147 22.00 -10.70 -0.46
N SER A 148 21.67 -11.24 -1.63
CA SER A 148 22.23 -12.49 -2.15
C SER A 148 22.17 -12.47 -3.67
N VAL A 149 22.97 -13.33 -4.31
CA VAL A 149 22.94 -13.48 -5.78
C VAL A 149 21.55 -13.91 -6.26
N ASP A 150 20.89 -14.80 -5.51
CA ASP A 150 19.54 -15.28 -5.81
C ASP A 150 18.49 -14.18 -5.64
N HIS A 151 18.56 -13.40 -4.57
CA HIS A 151 17.57 -12.33 -4.38
C HIS A 151 17.68 -11.21 -5.43
N LEU A 152 18.90 -10.89 -5.89
CA LEU A 152 19.08 -9.93 -6.97
C LEU A 152 18.48 -10.37 -8.31
N TRP A 153 18.17 -11.66 -8.50
CA TRP A 153 17.43 -12.09 -9.69
C TRP A 153 16.00 -11.57 -9.70
N HIS A 154 15.33 -11.56 -8.55
CA HIS A 154 14.00 -10.96 -8.46
C HIS A 154 14.03 -9.46 -8.78
N PHE A 155 15.10 -8.75 -8.43
CA PHE A 155 15.24 -7.33 -8.79
C PHE A 155 15.39 -7.16 -10.30
N LEU A 156 16.17 -8.03 -10.95
CA LEU A 156 16.29 -8.02 -12.41
C LEU A 156 15.00 -8.40 -13.14
N GLU A 157 14.16 -9.24 -12.52
CA GLU A 157 12.84 -9.59 -13.04
C GLU A 157 11.84 -8.45 -12.88
N ILE A 158 11.86 -7.72 -11.76
CA ILE A 158 11.05 -6.50 -11.56
C ILE A 158 11.41 -5.47 -12.64
N GLU A 159 12.70 -5.17 -12.79
CA GLU A 159 13.19 -4.10 -13.65
C GLU A 159 13.45 -4.55 -15.09
N TYR A 160 12.89 -5.70 -15.50
CA TYR A 160 13.20 -6.25 -16.81
C TYR A 160 12.67 -5.32 -17.91
N PRO A 161 13.51 -4.84 -18.84
CA PRO A 161 13.12 -3.89 -19.88
C PRO A 161 12.02 -4.40 -20.80
N GLU A 162 11.02 -3.55 -21.05
CA GLU A 162 9.98 -3.75 -22.06
C GLU A 162 10.60 -3.82 -23.47
N GLU A 163 10.07 -4.72 -24.31
CA GLU A 163 10.38 -4.71 -25.74
C GLU A 163 9.73 -3.49 -26.42
N ARG A 164 10.42 -2.85 -27.36
CA ARG A 164 10.02 -1.57 -27.97
C ARG A 164 8.59 -1.50 -28.56
N ASP A 165 7.98 -2.61 -28.95
CA ASP A 165 6.59 -2.67 -29.46
C ASP A 165 5.81 -3.76 -28.72
N ALA A 166 6.12 -3.99 -27.43
CA ALA A 166 5.32 -4.87 -26.59
C ALA A 166 3.86 -4.35 -26.54
N PRO A 167 2.87 -5.24 -26.46
CA PRO A 167 1.48 -4.82 -26.37
C PRO A 167 1.24 -4.10 -25.03
N PRO A 168 0.57 -2.93 -25.03
CA PRO A 168 0.11 -2.31 -23.79
C PRO A 168 -0.91 -3.22 -23.10
N GLU A 169 -0.79 -3.43 -21.80
CA GLU A 169 -1.65 -4.34 -21.02
C GLU A 169 -2.15 -3.67 -19.74
N ASP A 170 -3.48 -3.73 -19.51
CA ASP A 170 -4.15 -3.20 -18.31
C ASP A 170 -4.09 -4.16 -17.11
N ALA A 171 -3.91 -5.45 -17.38
CA ALA A 171 -3.76 -6.50 -16.39
C ALA A 171 -2.98 -7.68 -16.98
N ASN A 172 -2.36 -8.47 -16.11
CA ASN A 172 -1.45 -9.56 -16.46
C ASN A 172 -0.27 -9.10 -17.32
N TRP A 173 0.17 -7.86 -17.11
CA TRP A 173 1.36 -7.32 -17.75
C TRP A 173 2.61 -8.10 -17.30
N GLN A 174 3.62 -8.19 -18.16
CA GLN A 174 4.87 -8.89 -17.91
C GLN A 174 5.98 -7.96 -17.44
N THR A 175 5.99 -6.71 -17.93
CA THR A 175 6.92 -5.64 -17.51
C THR A 175 6.15 -4.41 -17.06
N ILE A 176 6.78 -3.60 -16.19
CA ILE A 176 6.19 -2.36 -15.67
C ILE A 176 5.89 -1.37 -16.82
N GLY A 177 6.71 -1.37 -17.88
CA GLY A 177 6.44 -0.58 -19.10
C GLY A 177 5.05 -0.79 -19.69
N GLN A 178 4.53 -2.01 -19.72
CA GLN A 178 3.27 -2.32 -20.41
C GLN A 178 2.04 -1.69 -19.75
N ILE A 179 1.99 -1.60 -18.41
CA ILE A 179 0.89 -0.91 -17.70
C ILE A 179 0.97 0.60 -17.93
N TYR A 180 2.16 1.17 -17.91
CA TYR A 180 2.36 2.59 -18.20
C TYR A 180 2.07 2.94 -19.66
N SER A 181 2.43 2.06 -20.59
CA SER A 181 2.08 2.13 -22.02
C SER A 181 0.54 2.13 -22.20
N TYR A 182 -0.18 1.31 -21.43
CA TYR A 182 -1.65 1.29 -21.47
C TYR A 182 -2.25 2.60 -20.92
N ILE A 183 -1.76 3.08 -19.77
CA ILE A 183 -2.16 4.36 -19.16
C ILE A 183 -1.93 5.50 -20.17
N ARG A 184 -0.74 5.52 -20.78
CA ARG A 184 -0.37 6.49 -21.82
C ARG A 184 -1.34 6.47 -23.00
N CYS A 185 -1.72 5.28 -23.49
CA CYS A 185 -2.71 5.15 -24.56
C CYS A 185 -4.07 5.77 -24.21
N ILE A 186 -4.51 5.66 -22.94
CA ILE A 186 -5.75 6.32 -22.51
C ILE A 186 -5.59 7.84 -22.53
N ILE A 187 -4.45 8.36 -22.05
CA ILE A 187 -4.17 9.81 -21.99
C ILE A 187 -4.06 10.43 -23.38
N GLU A 188 -3.44 9.71 -24.32
CA GLU A 188 -3.23 10.14 -25.72
C GLU A 188 -4.48 9.95 -26.60
N SER A 189 -5.55 9.40 -26.04
CA SER A 189 -6.84 9.27 -26.74
C SER A 189 -7.61 10.60 -26.76
N ASP A 190 -8.53 10.74 -27.73
CA ASP A 190 -9.46 11.89 -27.83
C ASP A 190 -10.50 11.92 -26.68
N ARG A 191 -10.41 10.98 -25.73
CA ARG A 191 -11.35 10.81 -24.61
C ARG A 191 -10.88 11.51 -23.33
N ILE A 192 -9.61 11.89 -23.26
CA ILE A 192 -9.00 12.64 -22.15
C ILE A 192 -8.55 14.00 -22.67
N GLN A 193 -8.77 15.05 -21.89
CA GLN A 193 -8.37 16.42 -22.23
C GLN A 193 -7.58 17.06 -21.07
N ASP A 194 -6.85 18.13 -21.36
CA ASP A 194 -6.10 18.88 -20.33
C ASP A 194 -6.97 19.31 -19.14
N CYS A 195 -8.25 19.62 -19.37
CA CYS A 195 -9.18 20.02 -18.31
C CYS A 195 -9.53 18.88 -17.34
N ASP A 196 -9.29 17.63 -17.70
CA ASP A 196 -9.42 16.48 -16.81
C ASP A 196 -8.30 16.47 -15.75
N PHE A 197 -7.10 16.97 -16.07
CA PHE A 197 -5.95 17.08 -15.15
C PHE A 197 -5.95 18.36 -14.29
N GLN A 198 -7.12 19.02 -14.16
CA GLN A 198 -7.26 20.27 -13.41
C GLN A 198 -8.21 20.13 -12.21
N LYS A 199 -8.53 18.90 -11.78
CA LYS A 199 -9.37 18.66 -10.59
C LYS A 199 -8.58 18.88 -9.30
N GLY A 200 -7.33 18.41 -9.28
CA GLY A 200 -6.39 18.70 -8.20
C GLY A 200 -5.67 20.03 -8.42
N ALA A 201 -5.65 20.89 -7.40
CA ALA A 201 -4.91 22.15 -7.48
C ALA A 201 -3.41 21.88 -7.66
N GLU A 202 -2.80 22.45 -8.71
CA GLU A 202 -1.37 22.34 -9.01
C GLU A 202 -0.49 22.65 -7.79
N SER A 203 -0.84 23.69 -7.03
CA SER A 203 -0.12 24.13 -5.84
C SER A 203 -0.21 23.18 -4.64
N ARG A 204 -1.06 22.16 -4.70
CA ARG A 204 -1.19 21.09 -3.69
C ARG A 204 -0.61 19.75 -4.14
N GLN A 205 -0.15 19.66 -5.38
CA GLN A 205 0.62 18.50 -5.86
C GLN A 205 2.01 18.49 -5.23
N ILE A 206 2.71 17.35 -5.27
CA ILE A 206 4.10 17.26 -4.80
C ILE A 206 4.97 18.08 -5.76
N GLN A 207 5.60 19.15 -5.25
CA GLN A 207 6.31 20.10 -6.09
C GLN A 207 7.72 19.59 -6.44
N SER A 208 8.25 20.06 -7.57
CA SER A 208 9.61 19.73 -8.03
C SER A 208 10.70 20.00 -6.99
N THR A 209 10.50 21.00 -6.12
CA THR A 209 11.41 21.33 -5.02
C THR A 209 11.44 20.30 -3.90
N ASN A 210 10.46 19.40 -3.81
CA ASN A 210 10.39 18.35 -2.81
C ASN A 210 11.35 17.20 -3.11
N TYR A 211 11.66 16.97 -4.38
CA TYR A 211 12.68 16.02 -4.79
C TYR A 211 14.03 16.74 -4.93
N SER A 212 15.09 16.10 -4.45
CA SER A 212 16.45 16.51 -4.76
C SER A 212 17.07 15.38 -5.57
N PRO A 213 17.54 15.65 -6.80
CA PRO A 213 18.19 14.65 -7.61
C PRO A 213 19.28 13.93 -6.82
N ASN A 214 19.10 12.62 -6.69
CA ASN A 214 19.91 11.74 -5.86
C ASN A 214 21.30 11.59 -6.47
N ASN A 215 22.34 11.73 -5.63
CA ASN A 215 23.74 11.49 -5.96
C ASN A 215 24.38 10.44 -5.02
N ILE A 216 23.56 9.63 -4.35
CA ILE A 216 23.94 8.63 -3.35
C ILE A 216 24.77 7.51 -4.00
N ASP A 217 24.46 7.16 -5.24
CA ASP A 217 25.24 6.24 -6.08
C ASP A 217 26.54 6.85 -6.63
N THR A 218 26.73 8.17 -6.51
CA THR A 218 27.87 8.89 -7.10
C THR A 218 29.09 9.01 -6.21
N GLY A 219 28.97 8.62 -4.93
CA GLY A 219 29.98 8.87 -3.90
C GLY A 219 30.42 7.62 -3.16
N TYR A 220 31.07 6.67 -3.84
CA TYR A 220 31.79 5.58 -3.19
C TYR A 220 33.28 5.59 -3.59
N PRO A 221 34.21 5.37 -2.64
CA PRO A 221 35.63 5.44 -2.93
C PRO A 221 36.11 4.21 -3.70
N GLU A 222 36.67 4.40 -4.90
CA GLU A 222 37.28 3.32 -5.69
C GLU A 222 38.60 2.80 -5.08
N ALA A 223 39.25 3.63 -4.24
CA ALA A 223 40.50 3.31 -3.57
C ALA A 223 40.57 3.96 -2.17
N SER A 224 41.49 3.49 -1.33
CA SER A 224 41.75 4.07 -0.01
C SER A 224 42.28 5.51 -0.10
N PHE A 225 41.91 6.36 0.87
CA PHE A 225 42.43 7.71 0.99
C PHE A 225 43.92 7.71 1.37
N ASP A 226 44.79 8.28 0.54
CA ASP A 226 46.21 8.44 0.86
C ASP A 226 46.43 9.69 1.72
N ILE A 227 46.50 9.48 3.03
CA ILE A 227 46.72 10.52 4.05
C ILE A 227 48.05 11.27 3.88
N ASN A 228 49.00 10.74 3.11
CA ASN A 228 50.30 11.36 2.87
C ASN A 228 50.34 12.16 1.56
N CYS A 229 49.25 12.19 0.79
CA CYS A 229 49.12 13.02 -0.40
C CYS A 229 48.70 14.44 0.01
N PRO A 230 49.54 15.48 -0.18
CA PRO A 230 49.17 16.85 0.18
C PRO A 230 47.98 17.32 -0.68
N THR A 231 46.95 17.90 -0.05
CA THR A 231 45.79 18.46 -0.77
C THR A 231 46.25 19.61 -1.65
N PRO A 232 46.28 19.47 -2.99
CA PRO A 232 46.71 20.55 -3.86
C PRO A 232 45.58 21.60 -3.96
N ALA A 233 45.91 22.83 -4.36
CA ALA A 233 44.89 23.68 -4.97
C ALA A 233 44.30 22.95 -6.19
N THR A 234 43.01 23.11 -6.49
CA THR A 234 42.34 22.42 -7.62
C THR A 234 43.16 22.56 -8.91
N THR A 235 43.76 21.46 -9.34
CA THR A 235 44.62 21.33 -10.53
C THR A 235 44.43 19.95 -11.12
N GLU A 236 44.53 19.85 -12.45
CA GLU A 236 44.43 18.63 -13.26
C GLU A 236 45.03 17.39 -12.57
N GLY A 237 44.16 16.43 -12.19
CA GLY A 237 44.50 15.22 -11.43
C GLY A 237 44.21 15.27 -9.92
N SER A 238 43.44 16.26 -9.45
CA SER A 238 43.04 16.40 -8.03
C SER A 238 42.02 15.34 -7.56
N ALA A 239 41.83 15.16 -6.24
CA ALA A 239 40.83 14.25 -5.66
C ALA A 239 39.40 14.52 -6.19
N SER A 240 39.07 15.77 -6.53
CA SER A 240 37.81 16.17 -7.19
C SER A 240 37.76 15.89 -8.69
N GLU A 241 38.90 15.69 -9.36
CA GLU A 241 38.99 15.31 -10.78
C GLU A 241 39.15 13.80 -11.00
N VAL A 242 39.73 13.08 -10.03
CA VAL A 242 39.86 11.62 -10.08
C VAL A 242 38.73 10.89 -9.37
N SER A 243 37.85 11.61 -8.65
CA SER A 243 36.59 11.07 -8.15
C SER A 243 35.73 10.65 -9.34
N GLN A 244 35.54 9.35 -9.50
CA GLN A 244 34.59 8.79 -10.46
C GLN A 244 33.20 8.84 -9.85
N PHE A 245 32.36 9.67 -10.45
CA PHE A 245 30.94 9.76 -10.12
C PHE A 245 30.18 8.80 -11.04
N ALA A 246 29.38 7.90 -10.49
CA ALA A 246 28.48 7.06 -11.28
C ALA A 246 27.42 7.90 -12.04
N SER A 247 27.11 9.09 -11.51
CA SER A 247 26.08 10.02 -11.98
C SER A 247 26.63 11.46 -11.82
N ARG A 248 26.47 12.34 -12.84
CA ARG A 248 27.07 13.69 -12.92
C ARG A 248 26.00 14.79 -12.79
N GLU A 249 26.40 16.07 -12.82
CA GLU A 249 25.52 17.27 -12.62
C GLU A 249 24.25 17.30 -13.49
N ASP A 250 24.18 16.48 -14.54
CA ASP A 250 23.05 16.33 -15.47
C ASP A 250 22.34 14.96 -15.41
N SER A 251 22.62 14.13 -14.40
CA SER A 251 21.94 12.84 -14.15
C SER A 251 20.44 12.98 -13.85
N HIS A 252 19.87 14.18 -13.99
CA HIS A 252 18.45 14.41 -13.99
C HIS A 252 18.17 15.43 -15.09
N VAL A 253 17.15 15.18 -15.91
CA VAL A 253 16.83 16.05 -17.04
C VAL A 253 16.25 17.37 -16.53
N GLY A 254 17.14 18.35 -16.40
CA GLY A 254 16.84 19.65 -15.82
C GLY A 254 16.95 19.67 -14.28
N PRO A 255 16.56 20.79 -13.65
CA PRO A 255 16.82 21.00 -12.22
C PRO A 255 16.08 20.02 -11.29
N SER A 256 15.06 19.29 -11.75
CA SER A 256 14.37 18.21 -11.00
C SER A 256 13.50 17.35 -11.94
N ALA A 257 13.52 16.02 -11.77
CA ALA A 257 12.67 15.06 -12.50
C ALA A 257 11.21 15.03 -12.01
N LEU A 258 10.95 15.47 -10.77
CA LEU A 258 9.61 15.59 -10.22
C LEU A 258 8.89 16.82 -10.78
N MET A 259 7.65 16.67 -11.24
CA MET A 259 6.87 17.78 -11.81
C MET A 259 5.39 17.75 -11.39
N PRO A 260 4.74 18.92 -11.28
CA PRO A 260 3.28 18.99 -11.22
C PRO A 260 2.66 18.73 -12.59
N ILE A 261 1.42 18.25 -12.59
CA ILE A 261 0.65 17.79 -13.74
C ILE A 261 -0.61 18.65 -13.89
N THR A 262 -0.74 19.31 -15.04
CA THR A 262 -1.88 20.18 -15.38
C THR A 262 -2.42 19.96 -16.80
N SER A 263 -1.77 19.08 -17.57
CA SER A 263 -2.08 18.77 -18.97
C SER A 263 -1.79 17.29 -19.29
N CYS A 264 -2.34 16.81 -20.41
CA CYS A 264 -2.02 15.48 -20.94
C CYS A 264 -0.53 15.35 -21.27
N GLU A 265 0.07 16.39 -21.85
CA GLU A 265 1.49 16.42 -22.21
C GLU A 265 2.38 16.18 -20.98
N GLN A 266 2.10 16.86 -19.86
CA GLN A 266 2.86 16.69 -18.62
C GLN A 266 2.64 15.30 -18.01
N ALA A 267 1.43 14.76 -18.08
CA ALA A 267 1.14 13.41 -17.59
C ALA A 267 1.93 12.35 -18.38
N VAL A 268 1.98 12.46 -19.71
CA VAL A 268 2.78 11.56 -20.55
C VAL A 268 4.28 11.76 -20.32
N GLN A 269 4.73 13.00 -20.10
CA GLN A 269 6.12 13.29 -19.76
C GLN A 269 6.53 12.65 -18.43
N ALA A 270 5.66 12.67 -17.41
CA ALA A 270 5.88 11.99 -16.14
C ALA A 270 5.96 10.47 -16.30
N ILE A 271 5.04 9.86 -17.06
CA ILE A 271 5.08 8.42 -17.38
C ILE A 271 6.38 8.07 -18.10
N THR A 272 6.79 8.91 -19.05
CA THR A 272 8.03 8.74 -19.79
C THR A 272 9.24 8.72 -18.84
N THR A 273 9.29 9.62 -17.85
CA THR A 273 10.34 9.63 -16.82
C THR A 273 10.36 8.33 -16.00
N ILE A 274 9.21 7.82 -15.60
CA ILE A 274 9.09 6.57 -14.83
C ILE A 274 9.67 5.39 -15.62
N CYS A 275 9.19 5.19 -16.86
CA CYS A 275 9.64 4.07 -17.70
C CYS A 275 11.14 4.15 -18.04
N PHE A 276 11.66 5.35 -18.34
CA PHE A 276 13.07 5.50 -18.69
C PHE A 276 13.98 5.16 -17.50
N GLN A 277 13.71 5.72 -16.32
CA GLN A 277 14.56 5.52 -15.14
C GLN A 277 14.49 4.08 -14.60
N GLY A 278 13.30 3.47 -14.57
CA GLY A 278 13.11 2.10 -14.08
C GLY A 278 13.82 1.07 -14.95
N GLU A 279 13.15 0.69 -16.03
CA GLU A 279 13.56 -0.45 -16.86
C GLU A 279 14.48 -0.05 -18.04
N GLY A 280 14.42 1.21 -18.48
CA GLY A 280 15.09 1.69 -19.69
C GLY A 280 14.43 1.17 -20.99
N PHE A 281 14.86 1.66 -22.16
CA PHE A 281 14.31 1.21 -23.46
C PHE A 281 15.25 0.21 -24.16
N ASP A 282 14.72 -0.87 -24.73
CA ASP A 282 15.42 -1.74 -25.71
C ASP A 282 16.76 -2.35 -25.20
N HIS A 283 16.80 -2.75 -23.92
CA HIS A 283 17.97 -3.31 -23.26
C HIS A 283 19.23 -2.43 -23.32
N THR A 284 19.09 -1.12 -23.54
CA THR A 284 20.24 -0.21 -23.49
C THR A 284 20.74 -0.09 -22.06
N ARG A 285 22.07 0.04 -21.90
CA ARG A 285 22.69 0.17 -20.57
C ARG A 285 22.29 1.46 -19.83
N PHE A 286 21.83 2.45 -20.57
CA PHE A 286 21.58 3.80 -20.07
C PHE A 286 20.10 4.15 -20.20
N ASP A 287 19.61 4.87 -19.19
CA ASP A 287 18.22 5.35 -19.06
C ASP A 287 18.01 6.75 -19.64
N ASP A 288 19.07 7.39 -20.16
CA ASP A 288 19.02 8.71 -20.73
C ASP A 288 19.66 8.84 -22.12
N PRO A 289 19.23 9.82 -22.95
CA PRO A 289 19.75 10.01 -24.30
C PRO A 289 21.21 10.47 -24.33
N THR A 290 21.79 10.78 -23.16
CA THR A 290 23.18 11.21 -23.05
C THR A 290 24.13 10.08 -22.67
N ASP A 291 23.62 8.87 -22.41
CA ASP A 291 24.35 7.67 -21.98
C ASP A 291 25.12 7.88 -20.66
N ARG A 292 24.53 8.60 -19.70
CA ARG A 292 25.20 9.08 -18.46
C ARG A 292 24.59 8.58 -17.16
N GLU A 293 23.39 8.01 -17.17
CA GLU A 293 22.79 7.34 -16.01
C GLU A 293 22.42 5.88 -16.37
N GLN A 294 22.55 4.97 -15.41
CA GLN A 294 22.27 3.55 -15.59
C GLN A 294 20.85 3.26 -15.10
N SER A 295 20.06 2.54 -15.89
CA SER A 295 18.74 2.05 -15.48
C SER A 295 18.82 1.17 -14.23
N HIS A 296 17.70 1.00 -13.52
CA HIS A 296 17.65 0.13 -12.34
C HIS A 296 18.17 -1.28 -12.68
N TYR A 297 17.74 -1.84 -13.82
CA TYR A 297 18.21 -3.11 -14.35
C TYR A 297 19.75 -3.17 -14.45
N ALA A 298 20.38 -2.14 -15.03
CA ALA A 298 21.83 -2.08 -15.19
C ALA A 298 22.56 -1.92 -13.84
N LYS A 299 22.00 -1.11 -12.92
CA LYS A 299 22.51 -0.94 -11.54
C LYS A 299 22.51 -2.27 -10.78
N PHE A 300 21.40 -3.02 -10.81
CA PHE A 300 21.30 -4.33 -10.13
C PHE A 300 22.18 -5.39 -10.78
N LEU A 301 22.26 -5.40 -12.11
CA LEU A 301 23.11 -6.34 -12.85
C LEU A 301 24.59 -6.14 -12.53
N SER A 302 25.03 -4.88 -12.35
CA SER A 302 26.37 -4.52 -11.90
C SER A 302 26.68 -5.12 -10.53
N VAL A 303 25.79 -4.96 -9.54
CA VAL A 303 25.96 -5.54 -8.20
C VAL A 303 25.98 -7.07 -8.25
N GLN A 304 25.06 -7.68 -9.01
CA GLN A 304 24.96 -9.13 -9.11
C GLN A 304 26.20 -9.76 -9.76
N SER A 305 26.82 -9.06 -10.73
CA SER A 305 28.03 -9.54 -11.42
C SER A 305 29.24 -9.72 -10.49
N GLU A 306 29.26 -9.04 -9.35
CA GLU A 306 30.28 -9.13 -8.30
C GLU A 306 30.00 -10.22 -7.26
N LEU A 307 28.95 -11.04 -7.42
CA LEU A 307 28.64 -12.13 -6.51
C LEU A 307 28.96 -13.49 -7.12
N ALA A 308 29.58 -14.37 -6.32
CA ALA A 308 29.84 -15.74 -6.75
C ALA A 308 28.53 -16.48 -7.00
N GLY A 309 28.44 -17.19 -8.13
CA GLY A 309 27.20 -17.76 -8.64
C GLY A 309 26.65 -17.03 -9.87
N TYR A 310 27.23 -15.87 -10.22
CA TYR A 310 26.94 -15.15 -11.47
C TYR A 310 27.93 -15.52 -12.61
N PRO A 311 27.48 -15.62 -13.88
CA PRO A 311 26.06 -15.73 -14.26
C PRO A 311 25.54 -17.11 -13.85
N GLY A 312 24.30 -17.15 -13.34
CA GLY A 312 23.66 -18.41 -12.93
C GLY A 312 23.52 -19.37 -14.12
N ALA A 313 23.64 -20.68 -13.86
CA ALA A 313 23.41 -21.72 -14.87
C ALA A 313 21.95 -22.19 -14.95
N ASP A 314 21.04 -21.44 -14.32
CA ASP A 314 19.63 -21.81 -14.22
C ASP A 314 18.90 -21.56 -15.55
N PRO A 315 18.42 -22.61 -16.25
CA PRO A 315 17.73 -22.46 -17.52
C PRO A 315 16.36 -21.77 -17.41
N HIS A 316 15.84 -21.60 -16.19
CA HIS A 316 14.59 -20.88 -15.93
C HIS A 316 14.81 -19.37 -15.77
N ARG A 317 16.05 -18.91 -15.54
CA ARG A 317 16.35 -17.49 -15.38
C ARG A 317 16.63 -16.82 -16.72
N ILE A 318 16.30 -15.53 -16.79
CA ILE A 318 16.51 -14.73 -18.00
C ILE A 318 18.01 -14.73 -18.39
N PRO A 319 18.37 -14.97 -19.67
CA PRO A 319 19.77 -15.00 -20.09
C PRO A 319 20.47 -13.64 -19.92
N LEU A 320 21.44 -13.55 -19.02
CA LEU A 320 22.22 -12.33 -18.79
C LEU A 320 23.37 -12.20 -19.79
N LYS A 321 23.48 -11.03 -20.44
CA LYS A 321 24.45 -10.76 -21.51
C LYS A 321 25.75 -10.10 -21.03
N ILE A 322 25.92 -9.88 -19.73
CA ILE A 322 27.09 -9.18 -19.15
C ILE A 322 28.09 -10.19 -18.54
N PRO A 323 29.41 -10.07 -18.81
CA PRO A 323 30.42 -10.95 -18.19
C PRO A 323 30.48 -10.76 -16.67
N PRO A 324 30.92 -11.77 -15.91
CA PRO A 324 31.14 -11.62 -14.47
C PRO A 324 32.19 -10.53 -14.18
N ALA A 325 32.05 -9.86 -13.05
CA ALA A 325 33.03 -8.89 -12.60
C ALA A 325 34.38 -9.57 -12.30
N PRO A 326 35.51 -8.86 -12.40
CA PRO A 326 36.84 -9.43 -12.11
C PRO A 326 36.97 -10.01 -10.70
N ARG A 327 36.20 -9.48 -9.75
CA ARG A 327 36.11 -9.97 -8.37
C ARG A 327 34.68 -10.40 -8.09
N GLN A 328 34.52 -11.63 -7.64
CA GLN A 328 33.25 -12.18 -7.17
C GLN A 328 33.33 -12.60 -5.70
N PHE A 329 32.45 -12.08 -4.85
CA PHE A 329 32.40 -12.38 -3.42
C PHE A 329 31.59 -13.65 -3.15
N THR A 330 32.18 -14.57 -2.38
CA THR A 330 31.51 -15.83 -2.01
C THR A 330 30.45 -15.60 -0.92
N PRO A 331 29.45 -16.48 -0.79
CA PRO A 331 28.47 -16.40 0.30
C PRO A 331 29.10 -16.34 1.70
N ASP A 332 30.23 -17.02 1.91
CA ASP A 332 30.96 -16.99 3.18
C ASP A 332 31.61 -15.63 3.46
N GLU A 333 32.12 -14.96 2.42
CA GLU A 333 32.66 -13.59 2.54
C GLU A 333 31.53 -12.59 2.81
N LEU A 334 30.38 -12.72 2.13
CA LEU A 334 29.24 -11.83 2.31
C LEU A 334 28.71 -11.83 3.74
N ARG A 335 28.80 -12.94 4.49
CA ARG A 335 28.39 -12.99 5.91
C ARG A 335 29.14 -12.00 6.82
N ALA A 336 30.28 -11.46 6.38
CA ALA A 336 31.00 -10.43 7.12
C ALA A 336 30.42 -9.02 6.93
N VAL A 337 29.60 -8.80 5.88
CA VAL A 337 29.03 -7.48 5.52
C VAL A 337 27.52 -7.53 5.24
N VAL A 338 26.86 -8.67 5.44
CA VAL A 338 25.41 -8.85 5.31
C VAL A 338 24.88 -9.44 6.61
N PHE A 339 23.97 -8.72 7.27
CA PHE A 339 23.22 -9.20 8.40
C PHE A 339 22.31 -10.36 7.99
N GLU A 340 22.27 -11.39 8.83
CA GLU A 340 21.39 -12.54 8.66
C GLU A 340 19.94 -12.15 8.96
N PHE A 341 19.27 -11.53 7.98
CA PHE A 341 17.83 -11.29 8.04
C PHE A 341 17.07 -12.57 7.70
N PRO A 342 15.94 -12.86 8.38
CA PRO A 342 15.03 -13.92 7.95
C PRO A 342 14.39 -13.56 6.60
N ASP A 343 14.01 -14.56 5.82
CA ASP A 343 13.22 -14.32 4.61
C ASP A 343 11.73 -14.20 4.99
N ASN A 344 11.02 -13.25 4.36
CA ASN A 344 9.60 -12.99 4.56
C ASN A 344 9.19 -12.95 6.05
N PRO A 345 9.84 -12.13 6.89
CA PRO A 345 9.48 -12.07 8.30
C PRO A 345 8.03 -11.66 8.47
N VAL A 346 7.36 -12.29 9.42
CA VAL A 346 6.07 -11.82 9.96
C VAL A 346 6.25 -11.58 11.45
N ALA A 347 5.68 -10.50 11.97
CA ALA A 347 5.89 -10.13 13.38
C ALA A 347 5.53 -11.27 14.36
N ALA A 348 4.49 -12.05 14.03
CA ALA A 348 4.04 -13.20 14.81
C ALA A 348 5.05 -14.35 14.91
N ALA A 349 6.02 -14.44 13.99
CA ALA A 349 7.07 -15.46 14.01
C ALA A 349 8.27 -15.07 14.88
N PHE A 350 8.36 -13.81 15.31
CA PHE A 350 9.46 -13.38 16.17
C PHE A 350 9.27 -13.82 17.63
N PRO A 351 10.36 -14.11 18.36
CA PRO A 351 10.31 -14.40 19.78
C PRO A 351 9.65 -13.28 20.59
N GLU A 352 9.16 -13.64 21.78
CA GLU A 352 8.61 -12.68 22.74
C GLU A 352 9.61 -11.53 22.99
N GLY A 353 9.11 -10.29 22.98
CA GLY A 353 9.94 -9.08 22.99
C GLY A 353 10.32 -8.52 21.63
N ARG A 354 10.50 -9.34 20.59
CA ARG A 354 10.89 -8.87 19.25
C ARG A 354 9.67 -8.57 18.39
N ARG A 355 8.60 -9.35 18.56
CA ARG A 355 7.31 -9.15 17.89
C ARG A 355 6.80 -7.71 18.01
N ASP A 356 6.71 -7.18 19.24
CA ASP A 356 6.17 -5.83 19.48
C ASP A 356 6.99 -4.75 18.75
N ILE A 357 8.31 -4.93 18.64
CA ILE A 357 9.21 -4.01 17.93
C ILE A 357 9.00 -4.10 16.41
N ALA A 358 8.79 -5.31 15.88
CA ALA A 358 8.45 -5.53 14.47
C ALA A 358 7.07 -4.98 14.10
N ASP A 359 6.08 -5.13 15.00
CA ASP A 359 4.75 -4.53 14.87
C ASP A 359 4.86 -2.99 14.85
N ILE A 360 5.68 -2.38 15.72
CA ILE A 360 5.95 -0.93 15.71
C ILE A 360 6.62 -0.49 14.41
N ALA A 361 7.56 -1.25 13.85
CA ALA A 361 8.19 -0.92 12.58
C ALA A 361 7.17 -0.88 11.43
N SER A 362 6.26 -1.86 11.41
CA SER A 362 5.15 -1.89 10.44
C SER A 362 4.17 -0.76 10.67
N GLY A 363 3.86 -0.43 11.93
CA GLY A 363 3.01 0.70 12.29
C GLY A 363 3.60 2.04 11.85
N LEU A 364 4.90 2.25 12.09
CA LEU A 364 5.63 3.42 11.62
C LEU A 364 5.56 3.54 10.10
N TYR A 365 5.82 2.44 9.37
CA TYR A 365 5.70 2.39 7.91
C TYR A 365 4.28 2.77 7.44
N GLN A 366 3.24 2.17 8.02
CA GLN A 366 1.86 2.48 7.66
C GLN A 366 1.47 3.93 7.98
N TYR A 367 1.94 4.48 9.09
CA TYR A 367 1.73 5.89 9.42
C TYR A 367 2.47 6.82 8.46
N MET A 368 3.67 6.44 7.99
CA MET A 368 4.36 7.17 6.92
C MET A 368 3.55 7.23 5.63
N LEU A 369 2.85 6.16 5.26
CA LEU A 369 1.95 6.18 4.10
C LEU A 369 0.79 7.17 4.30
N ILE A 370 0.22 7.25 5.52
CA ILE A 370 -0.80 8.27 5.86
C ILE A 370 -0.21 9.68 5.75
N MET A 371 1.02 9.90 6.24
CA MET A 371 1.71 11.18 6.11
C MET A 371 1.99 11.54 4.63
N CYS A 372 2.27 10.55 3.77
CA CYS A 372 2.41 10.75 2.34
C CYS A 372 1.08 11.19 1.71
N GLU A 373 -0.06 10.59 2.07
CA GLU A 373 -1.37 11.04 1.58
C GLU A 373 -1.69 12.48 2.02
N ALA A 374 -1.34 12.83 3.26
CA ALA A 374 -1.64 14.14 3.83
C ALA A 374 -0.87 15.30 3.16
N ILE A 375 0.16 15.01 2.36
CA ILE A 375 0.89 16.06 1.63
C ILE A 375 -0.02 16.84 0.67
N PHE A 376 -0.96 16.15 0.03
CA PHE A 376 -1.92 16.72 -0.92
C PHE A 376 -3.01 17.56 -0.23
N LEU A 377 -3.12 17.42 1.08
CA LEU A 377 -4.09 18.13 1.91
C LEU A 377 -3.50 19.40 2.54
N GLN A 378 -2.17 19.57 2.49
CA GLN A 378 -1.48 20.76 2.99
C GLN A 378 -1.87 22.01 2.20
N THR A 379 -1.79 23.17 2.86
CA THR A 379 -1.80 24.44 2.14
C THR A 379 -0.48 24.62 1.38
N PRO A 380 -0.48 25.28 0.20
CA PRO A 380 0.73 25.45 -0.60
C PRO A 380 1.91 26.05 0.16
N GLU A 381 1.65 26.98 1.09
CA GLU A 381 2.67 27.67 1.86
C GLU A 381 3.37 26.74 2.86
N ASN A 382 2.66 25.72 3.34
CA ASN A 382 3.15 24.78 4.34
C ASN A 382 3.70 23.48 3.73
N GLN A 383 3.38 23.18 2.46
CA GLN A 383 3.69 21.89 1.87
C GLN A 383 5.19 21.56 1.86
N LYS A 384 6.07 22.51 1.50
CA LYS A 384 7.53 22.29 1.51
C LYS A 384 8.07 22.07 2.93
N LEU A 385 7.55 22.82 3.90
CA LEU A 385 7.91 22.67 5.30
C LEU A 385 7.45 21.30 5.85
N TYR A 386 6.21 20.92 5.53
CA TYR A 386 5.63 19.62 5.86
C TYR A 386 6.46 18.49 5.26
N PHE A 387 6.76 18.53 3.97
CA PHE A 387 7.58 17.49 3.32
C PHE A 387 8.93 17.30 4.02
N ASN A 388 9.63 18.40 4.32
CA ASN A 388 10.94 18.35 4.98
C ASN A 388 10.87 17.91 6.46
N ARG A 389 9.84 18.34 7.21
CA ARG A 389 9.71 18.04 8.65
C ARG A 389 9.02 16.71 8.93
N THR A 390 8.22 16.22 7.98
CA THR A 390 7.39 15.02 8.16
C THR A 390 7.99 13.87 7.38
N LEU A 391 8.11 13.97 6.06
CA LEU A 391 8.51 12.83 5.20
C LEU A 391 10.02 12.58 5.27
N HIS A 392 10.86 13.61 5.13
CA HIS A 392 12.31 13.44 5.30
C HIS A 392 12.69 13.02 6.72
N MET A 393 12.05 13.60 7.75
CA MET A 393 12.32 13.24 9.14
C MET A 393 11.93 11.78 9.42
N SER A 394 10.71 11.39 9.06
CA SER A 394 10.22 10.03 9.30
C SER A 394 11.05 8.98 8.59
N MET A 395 11.45 9.19 7.34
CA MET A 395 12.28 8.22 6.61
C MET A 395 13.73 8.19 7.10
N ILE A 396 14.44 9.33 7.10
CA ILE A 396 15.90 9.38 7.30
C ILE A 396 16.30 9.32 8.78
N TRP A 397 15.52 9.97 9.66
CA TRP A 397 15.89 10.13 11.05
C TRP A 397 15.16 9.18 11.99
N VAL A 398 14.00 8.65 11.57
CA VAL A 398 13.20 7.73 12.38
C VAL A 398 13.26 6.31 11.83
N LEU A 399 12.62 5.99 10.71
CA LEU A 399 12.53 4.63 10.15
C LEU A 399 13.92 4.04 9.86
N ASP A 400 14.77 4.76 9.13
CA ASP A 400 16.13 4.30 8.79
C ASP A 400 16.94 3.96 10.03
N LYS A 401 16.93 4.85 11.02
CA LYS A 401 17.72 4.66 12.24
C LYS A 401 17.11 3.63 13.18
N PHE A 402 15.79 3.54 13.21
CA PHE A 402 15.06 2.54 13.97
C PHE A 402 15.36 1.14 13.42
N ILE A 403 15.31 0.93 12.09
CA ILE A 403 15.67 -0.35 11.47
C ILE A 403 17.15 -0.67 11.67
N GLN A 404 18.04 0.33 11.57
CA GLN A 404 19.47 0.14 11.88
C GLN A 404 19.70 -0.26 13.35
N SER A 405 18.84 0.18 14.26
CA SER A 405 18.86 -0.25 15.67
C SER A 405 18.31 -1.67 15.82
N MET A 406 17.19 -1.99 15.14
CA MET A 406 16.58 -3.33 15.13
C MET A 406 17.57 -4.40 14.70
N ARG A 407 18.32 -4.21 13.60
CA ARG A 407 19.27 -5.22 13.09
C ARG A 407 20.42 -5.55 14.03
N THR A 408 20.65 -4.76 15.08
CA THR A 408 21.63 -5.10 16.14
C THR A 408 21.09 -6.13 17.13
N VAL A 409 19.76 -6.32 17.18
CA VAL A 409 19.08 -7.27 18.06
C VAL A 409 19.10 -8.67 17.45
N TYR A 410 19.60 -9.63 18.22
CA TYR A 410 19.59 -11.06 17.85
C TYR A 410 18.24 -11.73 18.17
N LEU A 411 17.85 -12.70 17.34
CA LEU A 411 16.64 -13.52 17.52
C LEU A 411 16.87 -14.77 18.38
N GLU A 412 18.08 -15.34 18.39
CA GLU A 412 18.44 -16.51 19.22
C GLU A 412 19.39 -16.13 20.38
N PRO A 413 19.31 -16.82 21.53
CA PRO A 413 20.26 -16.62 22.62
C PRO A 413 21.63 -17.24 22.29
N THR A 414 22.60 -16.37 22.00
CA THR A 414 24.08 -16.54 22.02
C THR A 414 24.64 -17.97 22.04
N GLY A 415 25.15 -18.42 20.89
CA GLY A 415 25.92 -19.66 20.71
C GLY A 415 26.42 -19.88 19.28
N ALA A 416 25.77 -19.28 18.28
CA ALA A 416 26.24 -19.25 16.89
C ALA A 416 27.27 -18.13 16.65
N SER A 417 28.12 -18.31 15.64
CA SER A 417 29.12 -17.32 15.23
C SER A 417 28.41 -15.98 14.86
N PRO A 418 28.99 -14.80 15.13
CA PRO A 418 28.32 -13.50 14.95
C PRO A 418 27.67 -13.22 13.58
N GLY A 419 28.17 -13.86 12.51
CA GLY A 419 27.63 -13.78 11.14
C GLY A 419 26.65 -14.90 10.75
N GLN A 420 26.16 -15.69 11.70
CA GLN A 420 25.17 -16.77 11.49
C GLN A 420 23.91 -16.60 12.33
N CYS A 421 23.90 -15.63 13.25
CA CYS A 421 22.75 -15.41 14.13
C CYS A 421 21.73 -14.49 13.44
N ALA A 422 20.51 -14.98 13.30
CA ALA A 422 19.41 -14.21 12.73
C ALA A 422 19.17 -12.90 13.51
N ARG A 423 18.94 -11.82 12.77
CA ARG A 423 18.71 -10.46 13.28
C ARG A 423 17.24 -10.10 13.20
N LEU A 424 16.81 -9.21 14.08
CA LEU A 424 15.50 -8.59 13.98
C LEU A 424 15.46 -7.69 12.74
N ALA A 425 14.42 -7.87 11.93
CA ALA A 425 14.21 -7.18 10.67
C ALA A 425 12.77 -6.64 10.59
N PRO A 426 12.53 -5.54 9.84
CA PRO A 426 11.20 -4.97 9.66
C PRO A 426 10.36 -5.83 8.70
N PRO A 427 9.13 -6.23 9.06
CA PRO A 427 8.31 -7.04 8.15
C PRO A 427 7.52 -6.21 7.13
N PHE A 428 7.42 -4.89 7.33
CA PHE A 428 6.64 -3.97 6.46
C PHE A 428 5.17 -4.41 6.27
N ASP A 429 4.59 -5.06 7.28
CA ASP A 429 3.22 -5.56 7.24
C ASP A 429 2.18 -4.42 7.11
N ASN A 430 1.04 -4.72 6.49
CA ASN A 430 -0.15 -3.86 6.50
C ASN A 430 -0.89 -3.91 7.85
N ILE A 431 -0.20 -3.50 8.92
CA ILE A 431 -0.82 -3.41 10.24
C ILE A 431 -1.87 -2.29 10.24
N ASN A 432 -3.10 -2.63 10.63
CA ASN A 432 -4.19 -1.67 10.70
C ASN A 432 -4.09 -0.85 12.00
N LEU A 433 -3.68 0.40 11.87
CA LEU A 433 -3.66 1.42 12.92
C LEU A 433 -5.05 2.05 13.22
N GLY A 434 -6.10 1.59 12.55
CA GLY A 434 -7.45 2.14 12.62
C GLY A 434 -7.72 3.19 11.54
N ALA A 435 -8.70 4.06 11.80
CA ALA A 435 -8.98 5.19 10.93
C ALA A 435 -7.80 6.17 10.90
N ARG A 436 -7.61 6.89 9.78
CA ARG A 436 -6.46 7.80 9.59
C ARG A 436 -6.32 8.86 10.70
N HIS A 437 -7.45 9.38 11.19
CA HIS A 437 -7.48 10.35 12.31
C HIS A 437 -7.21 9.74 13.69
N GLN A 438 -7.05 8.42 13.79
CA GLN A 438 -6.70 7.70 15.02
C GLN A 438 -5.35 6.99 14.90
N ALA A 439 -4.78 6.91 13.69
CA ALA A 439 -3.64 6.07 13.40
C ALA A 439 -2.40 6.48 14.21
N PHE A 440 -2.20 7.78 14.40
CA PHE A 440 -1.08 8.28 15.21
C PHE A 440 -1.21 7.86 16.67
N ALA A 441 -2.37 8.09 17.29
CA ALA A 441 -2.64 7.68 18.66
C ALA A 441 -2.50 6.16 18.87
N THR A 442 -2.89 5.36 17.87
CA THR A 442 -2.68 3.90 17.90
C THR A 442 -1.19 3.55 17.88
N LEU A 443 -0.40 4.20 17.01
CA LEU A 443 1.05 4.01 16.95
C LEU A 443 1.74 4.42 18.26
N GLU A 444 1.39 5.58 18.83
CA GLU A 444 1.88 6.02 20.14
C GLU A 444 1.54 5.00 21.24
N SER A 445 0.32 4.45 21.21
CA SER A 445 -0.09 3.41 22.15
C SER A 445 0.73 2.13 22.01
N MET A 446 1.11 1.75 20.79
CA MET A 446 2.02 0.62 20.56
C MET A 446 3.40 0.90 21.18
N CYS A 447 3.96 2.09 20.94
CA CYS A 447 5.22 2.52 21.53
C CYS A 447 5.19 2.50 23.06
N ALA A 448 4.15 3.10 23.67
CA ALA A 448 3.99 3.14 25.12
C ALA A 448 3.90 1.73 25.75
N ARG A 449 3.22 0.79 25.08
CA ARG A 449 3.15 -0.61 25.53
C ARG A 449 4.50 -1.32 25.44
N ALA A 450 5.26 -1.11 24.37
CA ALA A 450 6.59 -1.68 24.23
C ALA A 450 7.56 -1.11 25.30
N HIS A 451 7.55 0.19 25.52
CA HIS A 451 8.31 0.83 26.59
C HIS A 451 8.01 0.19 27.95
N ALA A 452 6.73 0.13 28.32
CA ALA A 452 6.30 -0.43 29.61
C ALA A 452 6.73 -1.88 29.83
N ARG A 453 6.91 -2.66 28.75
CA ARG A 453 7.33 -4.07 28.82
C ARG A 453 8.85 -4.24 28.81
N TYR A 454 9.57 -3.43 28.03
CA TYR A 454 10.97 -3.72 27.68
C TYR A 454 11.98 -2.66 28.11
N ALA A 455 11.56 -1.55 28.73
CA ALA A 455 12.46 -0.47 29.14
C ALA A 455 13.67 -0.96 29.98
N ASP A 456 13.52 -2.01 30.78
CA ASP A 456 14.61 -2.56 31.60
C ASP A 456 15.37 -3.74 30.96
N ALA A 457 14.97 -4.17 29.77
CA ALA A 457 15.63 -5.26 29.07
C ALA A 457 16.99 -4.80 28.48
N PRO A 458 18.10 -5.51 28.72
CA PRO A 458 19.42 -5.10 28.22
C PRO A 458 19.48 -4.96 26.69
N TRP A 459 18.84 -5.87 25.96
CA TRP A 459 18.81 -5.86 24.49
C TRP A 459 18.09 -4.63 23.91
N TYR A 460 17.12 -4.07 24.66
CA TYR A 460 16.33 -2.92 24.22
C TYR A 460 17.16 -1.64 24.29
N LYS A 461 17.78 -1.38 25.46
CA LYS A 461 18.65 -0.21 25.69
C LYS A 461 19.98 -0.29 24.93
N GLN A 462 20.61 -1.46 24.85
CA GLN A 462 21.89 -1.63 24.13
C GLN A 462 21.73 -1.39 22.63
N ALA A 463 20.57 -1.74 22.07
CA ALA A 463 20.24 -1.44 20.69
C ALA A 463 19.82 0.01 20.45
N GLY A 464 19.61 0.82 21.50
CA GLY A 464 19.12 2.20 21.40
C GLY A 464 17.65 2.32 20.98
N LEU A 465 16.86 1.25 21.13
CA LEU A 465 15.45 1.22 20.73
C LEU A 465 14.59 2.16 21.59
N ASP A 466 15.00 2.40 22.83
CA ASP A 466 14.35 3.32 23.77
C ASP A 466 14.27 4.74 23.22
N TYR A 467 15.33 5.25 22.58
CA TYR A 467 15.29 6.58 21.97
C TYR A 467 14.21 6.69 20.89
N TYR A 468 14.10 5.69 20.02
CA TYR A 468 13.16 5.74 18.89
C TYR A 468 11.72 5.52 19.33
N ILE A 469 11.49 4.54 20.20
CA ILE A 469 10.15 4.18 20.67
C ILE A 469 9.62 5.21 21.66
N ASP A 470 10.45 5.72 22.55
CA ASP A 470 10.00 6.60 23.64
C ASP A 470 10.01 8.08 23.23
N LYS A 471 10.73 8.44 22.15
CA LYS A 471 10.87 9.83 21.70
C LYS A 471 10.66 10.03 20.20
N ALA A 472 11.47 9.40 19.35
CA ALA A 472 11.50 9.78 17.94
C ALA A 472 10.19 9.50 17.19
N ILE A 473 9.53 8.38 17.46
CA ILE A 473 8.23 8.02 16.85
C ILE A 473 7.10 8.91 17.41
N PRO A 474 6.92 9.07 18.74
CA PRO A 474 5.92 9.98 19.29
C PRO A 474 6.12 11.47 18.96
N GLU A 475 7.32 11.89 18.57
CA GLU A 475 7.60 13.27 18.13
C GLU A 475 7.29 13.51 16.64
N LEU A 476 6.86 12.48 15.90
CA LEU A 476 6.41 12.65 14.53
C LEU A 476 5.17 13.57 14.46
N PRO A 477 4.98 14.31 13.35
CA PRO A 477 3.81 15.15 13.18
C PRO A 477 2.51 14.33 13.22
N ASP A 478 1.56 14.76 14.06
CA ASP A 478 0.19 14.25 14.05
C ASP A 478 -0.57 14.86 12.87
N VAL A 479 -0.93 14.03 11.90
CA VAL A 479 -1.69 14.45 10.69
C VAL A 479 -3.17 14.15 10.81
N SER A 480 -3.64 13.76 11.99
CA SER A 480 -5.01 13.32 12.22
C SER A 480 -6.03 14.37 11.80
N GLU A 481 -5.75 15.66 12.02
CA GLU A 481 -6.64 16.78 11.66
C GLU A 481 -6.99 16.85 10.16
N PHE A 482 -6.11 16.36 9.28
CA PHE A 482 -6.38 16.33 7.83
C PHE A 482 -7.42 15.27 7.45
N PHE A 483 -7.57 14.27 8.32
CA PHE A 483 -8.46 13.12 8.13
C PHE A 483 -9.54 13.03 9.19
N GLU A 484 -9.57 13.99 10.12
CA GLU A 484 -10.72 14.19 10.98
C GLU A 484 -11.92 14.31 10.05
N PRO A 485 -13.04 13.63 10.37
CA PRO A 485 -14.28 14.00 9.74
C PRO A 485 -14.42 15.49 9.99
N LYS A 486 -14.39 16.30 8.91
CA LYS A 486 -14.71 17.72 9.02
C LYS A 486 -15.96 17.77 9.89
N PRO A 487 -16.00 18.55 10.99
CA PRO A 487 -17.24 18.70 11.75
C PRO A 487 -18.29 18.97 10.69
N ALA A 488 -19.29 18.08 10.62
CA ALA A 488 -20.16 17.93 9.46
C ALA A 488 -20.34 19.31 8.86
N SER A 489 -19.92 19.50 7.60
CA SER A 489 -20.26 20.75 6.94
C SER A 489 -21.73 20.95 7.23
N THR A 490 -22.08 22.04 7.92
CA THR A 490 -23.46 22.47 8.08
C THR A 490 -24.09 22.35 6.70
N GLY A 491 -24.88 21.30 6.50
CA GLY A 491 -25.09 20.73 5.16
C GLY A 491 -26.06 19.57 5.12
N CYS A 492 -26.11 18.72 6.15
CA CYS A 492 -27.27 17.85 6.40
C CYS A 492 -27.86 18.21 7.76
N ASP A 493 -29.13 18.59 7.76
CA ASP A 493 -29.90 18.84 8.97
C ASP A 493 -30.26 17.49 9.62
N VAL A 494 -29.35 16.97 10.44
CA VAL A 494 -29.56 15.73 11.21
C VAL A 494 -30.47 15.95 12.44
N SER A 495 -31.05 17.14 12.62
CA SER A 495 -31.93 17.44 13.77
C SER A 495 -33.15 16.52 13.82
N GLN A 496 -33.55 15.97 12.67
CA GLN A 496 -34.60 14.96 12.59
C GLN A 496 -34.30 13.69 13.40
N TYR A 497 -33.02 13.35 13.62
CA TYR A 497 -32.61 12.20 14.43
C TYR A 497 -32.40 12.56 15.92
N ALA A 498 -32.66 13.80 16.35
CA ALA A 498 -32.46 14.19 17.73
C ALA A 498 -33.26 13.32 18.71
N GLY A 499 -32.56 12.68 19.66
CA GLY A 499 -33.16 11.78 20.64
C GLY A 499 -33.37 10.35 20.15
N VAL A 500 -33.01 10.04 18.90
CA VAL A 500 -32.88 8.66 18.41
C VAL A 500 -31.58 8.07 18.95
N PRO A 501 -31.55 6.83 19.47
CA PRO A 501 -30.30 6.20 19.87
C PRO A 501 -29.33 6.03 18.69
N THR A 502 -28.02 6.16 18.93
CA THR A 502 -27.00 6.03 17.88
C THR A 502 -26.75 4.59 17.45
N PHE A 503 -26.27 4.42 16.22
CA PHE A 503 -25.84 3.12 15.71
C PHE A 503 -24.50 2.69 16.35
N PRO A 504 -24.38 1.46 16.89
CA PRO A 504 -23.12 0.98 17.48
C PRO A 504 -22.06 0.68 16.41
N SER A 505 -20.80 1.00 16.68
CA SER A 505 -19.71 0.96 15.70
C SER A 505 -19.08 -0.41 15.45
N SER A 506 -19.02 -1.30 16.46
CA SER A 506 -18.35 -2.61 16.35
C SER A 506 -19.31 -3.78 16.58
N PRO A 507 -19.18 -4.91 15.86
CA PRO A 507 -19.99 -6.09 16.14
C PRO A 507 -19.54 -6.75 17.45
N PRO A 508 -20.37 -7.58 18.10
CA PRO A 508 -19.98 -8.30 19.31
C PRO A 508 -18.77 -9.21 19.08
N ALA A 509 -17.77 -9.13 19.98
CA ALA A 509 -16.54 -9.92 19.90
C ALA A 509 -16.73 -11.44 20.12
N THR A 510 -17.89 -11.86 20.63
CA THR A 510 -18.24 -13.27 20.86
C THR A 510 -19.60 -13.55 20.26
N VAL A 511 -19.76 -14.72 19.64
CA VAL A 511 -21.03 -15.23 19.09
C VAL A 511 -21.47 -16.43 19.92
N ALA A 512 -22.71 -16.40 20.42
CA ALA A 512 -23.21 -17.48 21.27
C ALA A 512 -23.51 -18.75 20.45
N SER A 513 -23.41 -19.92 21.07
CA SER A 513 -23.80 -21.18 20.43
C SER A 513 -25.28 -21.14 20.00
N GLY A 514 -25.56 -21.39 18.72
CA GLY A 514 -26.91 -21.32 18.16
C GLY A 514 -27.41 -19.90 17.82
N GLU A 515 -26.56 -18.88 17.91
CA GLU A 515 -26.89 -17.53 17.49
C GLU A 515 -26.93 -17.41 15.95
N VAL A 516 -28.04 -16.87 15.42
CA VAL A 516 -28.21 -16.61 13.99
C VAL A 516 -27.61 -15.26 13.64
N ARG A 517 -26.69 -15.23 12.68
CA ARG A 517 -26.02 -14.00 12.22
C ARG A 517 -26.86 -13.28 11.15
N HIS A 518 -26.90 -11.95 11.16
CA HIS A 518 -27.83 -11.18 10.30
C HIS A 518 -27.35 -9.75 9.97
N ALA A 519 -26.97 -9.45 8.74
CA ALA A 519 -26.41 -8.13 8.36
C ALA A 519 -27.36 -6.92 8.53
N CYS A 520 -28.66 -7.13 8.76
CA CYS A 520 -29.70 -6.12 8.68
C CYS A 520 -30.43 -5.88 10.01
N MET A 521 -30.86 -4.63 10.22
CA MET A 521 -31.54 -4.14 11.42
C MET A 521 -32.89 -4.84 11.59
N GLY A 522 -33.14 -5.36 12.78
CA GLY A 522 -34.38 -6.06 13.10
C GLY A 522 -34.54 -7.40 12.40
N LEU A 523 -33.46 -8.03 11.93
CA LEU A 523 -33.50 -9.43 11.43
C LEU A 523 -32.99 -10.46 12.46
N ASN A 524 -32.76 -10.04 13.70
CA ASN A 524 -32.31 -10.95 14.76
C ASN A 524 -33.40 -11.99 15.09
N SER A 525 -32.97 -13.23 15.28
CA SER A 525 -33.89 -14.36 15.49
C SER A 525 -34.32 -14.53 16.95
N CYS A 526 -33.62 -13.92 17.91
CA CYS A 526 -33.95 -14.05 19.33
C CYS A 526 -33.52 -12.83 20.17
N ARG A 527 -33.90 -12.85 21.46
CA ARG A 527 -33.46 -11.93 22.50
C ARG A 527 -31.93 -11.95 22.63
N GLY A 528 -31.30 -10.79 22.78
CA GLY A 528 -29.85 -10.65 22.97
C GLY A 528 -29.00 -10.96 21.73
N GLN A 529 -29.60 -11.18 20.57
CA GLN A 529 -28.92 -11.47 19.31
C GLN A 529 -28.79 -10.23 18.41
N GLY A 530 -28.44 -9.06 18.95
CA GLY A 530 -28.19 -7.84 18.18
C GLY A 530 -26.84 -7.21 18.53
N ARG A 531 -26.41 -6.19 17.79
CA ARG A 531 -25.09 -5.53 17.96
C ARG A 531 -24.79 -5.08 19.39
N THR A 532 -25.81 -4.61 20.10
CA THR A 532 -25.76 -4.12 21.50
C THR A 532 -26.05 -5.19 22.56
N ARG A 533 -26.53 -6.37 22.17
CA ARG A 533 -26.98 -7.46 23.07
C ARG A 533 -28.15 -7.11 24.01
N ASP A 534 -28.78 -5.96 23.85
CA ASP A 534 -29.83 -5.44 24.76
C ASP A 534 -31.26 -5.59 24.23
N ASN A 535 -31.45 -6.15 23.03
CA ASN A 535 -32.77 -6.32 22.44
C ASN A 535 -33.62 -7.32 23.25
N ALA A 536 -34.89 -6.96 23.51
CA ALA A 536 -35.78 -7.77 24.33
C ALA A 536 -36.36 -8.99 23.59
N CYS A 537 -36.46 -8.93 22.25
CA CYS A 537 -37.05 -10.00 21.44
C CYS A 537 -36.45 -10.09 20.03
N ALA A 538 -36.82 -11.15 19.29
CA ALA A 538 -36.61 -11.29 17.86
C ALA A 538 -37.14 -10.06 17.11
N GLY A 539 -36.42 -9.62 16.08
CA GLY A 539 -36.77 -8.46 15.26
C GLY A 539 -36.49 -7.07 15.83
N GLN A 540 -35.97 -6.97 17.07
CA GLN A 540 -35.74 -5.69 17.78
C GLN A 540 -34.25 -5.31 17.95
N GLY A 541 -33.32 -6.06 17.35
CA GLY A 541 -31.88 -5.83 17.48
C GLY A 541 -31.30 -4.93 16.38
N TYR A 542 -30.27 -4.16 16.73
CA TYR A 542 -29.42 -3.46 15.74
C TYR A 542 -28.73 -4.46 14.80
N CYS A 543 -28.30 -3.99 13.63
CA CYS A 543 -27.62 -4.80 12.61
C CYS A 543 -26.42 -5.60 13.19
N SER A 544 -26.51 -6.93 13.07
CA SER A 544 -25.53 -8.03 13.09
C SER A 544 -24.38 -8.19 14.09
N THR A 545 -24.12 -9.49 14.31
CA THR A 545 -22.86 -10.23 14.57
C THR A 545 -22.16 -10.69 13.27
N ALA A 546 -22.17 -9.88 12.20
CA ALA A 546 -21.70 -10.25 10.85
C ALA A 546 -20.19 -10.09 10.76
N LEU A 547 -19.49 -11.00 11.44
CA LEU A 547 -18.05 -11.02 11.49
C LEU A 547 -17.45 -11.37 10.12
N ALA A 548 -16.31 -10.76 9.82
CA ALA A 548 -15.52 -11.10 8.65
C ALA A 548 -14.91 -12.50 8.81
N TYR A 549 -15.02 -13.29 7.75
CA TYR A 549 -14.40 -14.61 7.66
C TYR A 549 -12.88 -14.49 7.83
N ASN A 550 -12.32 -15.35 8.68
CA ASN A 550 -10.88 -15.47 8.88
C ASN A 550 -10.35 -16.68 8.10
N ALA A 551 -9.72 -16.42 6.94
CA ALA A 551 -9.18 -17.49 6.11
C ALA A 551 -8.04 -18.28 6.76
N LYS A 552 -7.33 -17.69 7.74
CA LYS A 552 -6.22 -18.35 8.46
C LYS A 552 -6.71 -19.27 9.58
N ASP A 553 -7.85 -18.93 10.18
CA ASP A 553 -8.52 -19.75 11.19
C ASP A 553 -10.04 -19.63 11.06
N PRO A 554 -10.67 -20.47 10.23
CA PRO A 554 -12.12 -20.46 9.99
C PRO A 554 -12.97 -20.68 11.25
N SER A 555 -12.37 -21.16 12.35
CA SER A 555 -13.06 -21.35 13.62
C SER A 555 -13.11 -20.09 14.49
N SER A 556 -12.32 -19.07 14.14
CA SER A 556 -12.18 -17.82 14.88
C SER A 556 -12.33 -16.59 13.96
N PRO A 557 -13.56 -16.12 13.72
CA PRO A 557 -13.81 -14.98 12.84
C PRO A 557 -13.23 -13.66 13.38
N SER A 558 -12.92 -12.73 12.47
CA SER A 558 -12.42 -11.40 12.81
C SER A 558 -13.54 -10.53 13.40
N VAL A 559 -13.26 -9.81 14.48
CA VAL A 559 -14.23 -8.87 15.10
C VAL A 559 -14.34 -7.58 14.26
N SER A 560 -14.82 -7.72 13.04
CA SER A 560 -15.00 -6.65 12.05
C SER A 560 -16.15 -7.01 11.12
N ASP A 561 -16.82 -6.01 10.55
CA ASP A 561 -17.88 -6.24 9.57
C ASP A 561 -17.29 -6.85 8.27
N HIS A 562 -17.94 -7.86 7.69
CA HIS A 562 -17.50 -8.40 6.41
C HIS A 562 -17.77 -7.40 5.27
N THR A 563 -16.83 -7.27 4.33
CA THR A 563 -16.95 -6.31 3.23
C THR A 563 -17.70 -6.87 2.04
N CYS A 564 -17.65 -8.19 1.82
CA CYS A 564 -18.04 -8.78 0.55
C CYS A 564 -18.74 -10.13 0.65
N HIS A 565 -19.24 -10.57 -0.50
CA HIS A 565 -20.04 -11.77 -0.70
C HIS A 565 -19.31 -13.07 -0.36
N VAL A 566 -18.00 -13.13 -0.62
CA VAL A 566 -17.13 -14.28 -0.29
C VAL A 566 -16.50 -14.22 1.11
N GLN A 567 -16.77 -13.16 1.89
CA GLN A 567 -16.11 -12.93 3.20
C GLN A 567 -17.08 -13.10 4.38
N ASN A 568 -18.29 -13.61 4.15
CA ASN A 568 -19.24 -13.87 5.23
C ASN A 568 -18.90 -15.15 5.99
N ASP A 569 -19.06 -15.10 7.30
CA ASP A 569 -18.62 -16.20 8.16
C ASP A 569 -19.58 -17.41 8.22
N CYS A 570 -20.85 -17.26 7.83
CA CYS A 570 -21.86 -18.34 7.99
C CYS A 570 -23.15 -18.09 7.18
N ALA A 571 -24.04 -19.08 7.19
CA ALA A 571 -25.40 -19.04 6.65
C ALA A 571 -26.22 -17.83 7.13
N ASN A 572 -27.24 -17.45 6.36
CA ASN A 572 -28.17 -16.34 6.64
C ASN A 572 -27.55 -14.93 6.67
N GLN A 573 -26.34 -14.76 6.13
CA GLN A 573 -25.69 -13.46 5.93
C GLN A 573 -25.55 -13.15 4.43
N GLY A 574 -26.43 -12.37 3.77
CA GLY A 574 -26.25 -12.12 2.32
C GLY A 574 -27.31 -11.33 1.52
N GLY A 575 -27.22 -11.33 0.18
CA GLY A 575 -27.85 -10.39 -0.80
C GLY A 575 -27.54 -8.86 -0.73
N CYS A 576 -26.45 -8.37 -1.35
CA CYS A 576 -26.03 -6.96 -1.26
C CYS A 576 -26.64 -6.10 -2.35
N GLY A 577 -27.39 -6.71 -3.27
CA GLY A 577 -27.94 -6.02 -4.42
C GLY A 577 -26.90 -5.42 -5.37
N LEU A 578 -25.62 -5.79 -5.31
CA LEU A 578 -24.60 -5.30 -6.24
C LEU A 578 -23.82 -6.43 -6.90
N TYR A 579 -23.39 -7.41 -6.10
CA TYR A 579 -22.68 -8.61 -6.53
C TYR A 579 -23.47 -9.88 -6.19
N GLY A 580 -23.28 -10.92 -6.99
CA GLY A 580 -24.05 -12.16 -6.96
C GLY A 580 -25.09 -12.22 -8.08
N THR A 581 -25.57 -13.44 -8.34
CA THR A 581 -26.61 -13.76 -9.32
C THR A 581 -27.94 -13.08 -9.00
N ALA A 582 -28.79 -12.90 -10.01
CA ALA A 582 -30.15 -12.42 -9.85
C ALA A 582 -30.97 -13.21 -8.80
N ALA A 583 -30.69 -14.50 -8.61
CA ALA A 583 -31.33 -15.33 -7.59
C ALA A 583 -30.87 -14.95 -6.17
N GLU A 584 -29.57 -14.73 -5.98
CA GLU A 584 -29.01 -14.31 -4.69
C GLU A 584 -29.48 -12.90 -4.30
N GLN A 585 -29.66 -12.01 -5.27
CA GLN A 585 -30.21 -10.67 -5.04
C GLN A 585 -31.72 -10.66 -4.74
N LEU A 586 -32.45 -11.73 -5.09
CA LEU A 586 -33.88 -11.88 -4.78
C LEU A 586 -34.11 -12.27 -3.30
N GLU A 587 -33.12 -12.87 -2.66
CA GLU A 587 -33.23 -13.44 -1.31
C GLU A 587 -32.13 -12.93 -0.35
N PRO A 588 -32.05 -11.61 -0.11
CA PRO A 588 -31.13 -11.05 0.87
C PRO A 588 -31.41 -11.58 2.28
N GLY A 589 -30.34 -11.89 3.00
CA GLY A 589 -30.32 -12.52 4.31
C GLY A 589 -30.47 -14.03 4.26
N HIS A 590 -30.53 -14.65 3.08
CA HIS A 590 -30.83 -16.08 2.94
C HIS A 590 -29.82 -16.78 2.03
N ASN A 591 -28.79 -17.37 2.65
CA ASN A 591 -27.85 -18.27 1.98
C ASN A 591 -27.59 -19.49 2.85
N GLY A 592 -27.08 -20.55 2.22
CA GLY A 592 -26.93 -21.86 2.86
C GLY A 592 -25.64 -22.04 3.68
N CYS A 593 -24.60 -21.22 3.50
CA CYS A 593 -23.29 -21.47 4.13
C CYS A 593 -22.34 -20.25 4.10
N GLN A 594 -21.19 -20.37 4.77
CA GLN A 594 -20.07 -19.45 4.66
C GLN A 594 -19.64 -19.21 3.20
N ASN A 595 -19.14 -18.01 2.92
CA ASN A 595 -18.70 -17.54 1.58
C ASN A 595 -19.78 -17.52 0.48
N LEU A 596 -21.03 -17.83 0.81
CA LEU A 596 -22.19 -17.77 -0.11
C LEU A 596 -23.06 -16.54 0.19
N GLY A 597 -22.55 -15.61 1.00
CA GLY A 597 -23.23 -14.38 1.38
C GLY A 597 -23.09 -13.29 0.34
N SER A 598 -23.58 -12.09 0.65
CA SER A 598 -23.50 -10.87 -0.16
C SER A 598 -24.11 -9.74 0.68
N CYS A 599 -23.42 -8.93 1.48
CA CYS A 599 -24.08 -7.78 2.15
C CYS A 599 -23.14 -6.60 2.29
N ALA A 600 -23.72 -5.39 2.31
CA ALA A 600 -23.16 -4.30 3.07
C ALA A 600 -23.60 -4.45 4.53
N THR A 601 -22.71 -4.16 5.48
CA THR A 601 -23.00 -4.27 6.91
C THR A 601 -22.78 -2.90 7.55
N PRO A 602 -23.84 -2.25 8.07
CA PRO A 602 -25.26 -2.61 7.94
C PRO A 602 -25.81 -2.44 6.51
N ILE A 603 -26.96 -3.08 6.21
CA ILE A 603 -27.74 -2.74 5.00
C ILE A 603 -28.49 -1.43 5.26
N ASN A 604 -28.14 -0.37 4.54
CA ASN A 604 -28.79 0.94 4.62
C ASN A 604 -29.98 1.08 3.66
N ALA A 605 -30.82 2.10 3.91
CA ALA A 605 -32.05 2.38 3.17
C ALA A 605 -31.79 2.67 1.69
N GLU A 606 -30.66 3.30 1.38
CA GLU A 606 -30.23 3.73 0.04
C GLU A 606 -29.75 2.56 -0.82
N ARG A 607 -29.61 1.36 -0.25
CA ARG A 607 -29.12 0.18 -0.97
C ARG A 607 -30.19 -0.42 -1.89
N PHE A 608 -29.86 -0.60 -3.18
CA PHE A 608 -30.75 -1.18 -4.20
C PHE A 608 -30.11 -2.39 -4.90
N ALA A 609 -30.93 -3.23 -5.55
CA ALA A 609 -30.45 -4.37 -6.34
C ALA A 609 -29.98 -3.96 -7.75
N SER A 610 -28.89 -4.54 -8.24
CA SER A 610 -28.25 -4.20 -9.52
C SER A 610 -28.76 -5.07 -10.67
N ASP A 611 -29.33 -6.23 -10.35
CA ASP A 611 -29.72 -7.24 -11.34
C ASP A 611 -31.04 -7.95 -10.99
N GLY A 612 -31.59 -8.68 -11.96
CA GLY A 612 -32.79 -9.50 -11.80
C GLY A 612 -34.09 -8.72 -11.56
N ALA A 613 -35.12 -9.42 -11.04
CA ALA A 613 -36.44 -8.86 -10.78
C ALA A 613 -36.48 -7.79 -9.66
N MET A 614 -35.38 -7.69 -8.89
CA MET A 614 -35.18 -6.70 -7.84
C MET A 614 -34.36 -5.49 -8.30
N ARG A 615 -33.92 -5.44 -9.56
CA ARG A 615 -33.13 -4.33 -10.09
C ARG A 615 -33.80 -2.98 -9.81
N GLY A 616 -33.05 -2.07 -9.18
CA GLY A 616 -33.49 -0.73 -8.78
C GLY A 616 -34.41 -0.68 -7.55
N LYS A 617 -34.68 -1.81 -6.88
CA LYS A 617 -35.52 -1.87 -5.67
C LYS A 617 -34.68 -2.01 -4.41
N SER A 618 -35.22 -1.52 -3.29
CA SER A 618 -34.55 -1.52 -1.98
C SER A 618 -34.20 -2.94 -1.50
N VAL A 619 -32.92 -3.14 -1.17
CA VAL A 619 -32.39 -4.38 -0.61
C VAL A 619 -32.88 -4.56 0.82
N TRP A 620 -32.88 -3.50 1.63
CA TRP A 620 -33.32 -3.55 3.02
C TRP A 620 -34.79 -4.01 3.14
N ARG A 621 -35.68 -3.41 2.33
CA ARG A 621 -37.10 -3.79 2.30
C ARG A 621 -37.28 -5.24 1.90
N ARG A 622 -36.54 -5.68 0.88
CA ARG A 622 -36.60 -7.07 0.45
C ARG A 622 -36.11 -8.02 1.53
N ALA A 623 -35.05 -7.69 2.25
CA ALA A 623 -34.55 -8.49 3.37
C ALA A 623 -35.59 -8.62 4.50
N ARG A 624 -36.35 -7.56 4.76
CA ARG A 624 -37.48 -7.58 5.72
C ARG A 624 -38.62 -8.48 5.26
N GLU A 625 -38.98 -8.44 3.97
CA GLU A 625 -39.98 -9.34 3.41
C GLU A 625 -39.52 -10.80 3.51
N VAL A 626 -38.29 -11.10 3.08
CA VAL A 626 -37.71 -12.46 3.16
C VAL A 626 -37.69 -12.96 4.59
N PHE A 627 -37.31 -12.13 5.57
CA PHE A 627 -37.37 -12.49 6.98
C PHE A 627 -38.80 -12.77 7.45
N THR A 628 -39.76 -11.93 7.06
CA THR A 628 -41.17 -12.09 7.43
C THR A 628 -41.77 -13.36 6.84
N ASP A 629 -41.43 -13.69 5.60
CA ASP A 629 -42.03 -14.81 4.87
C ASP A 629 -41.35 -16.14 5.18
N LYS A 630 -40.01 -16.14 5.35
CA LYS A 630 -39.22 -17.38 5.47
C LYS A 630 -38.71 -17.70 6.87
N VAL A 631 -38.49 -16.68 7.71
CA VAL A 631 -37.87 -16.87 9.04
C VAL A 631 -38.92 -16.76 10.15
N TRP A 632 -39.79 -15.76 10.08
CA TRP A 632 -40.76 -15.46 11.13
C TRP A 632 -41.74 -16.60 11.47
N PRO A 633 -42.31 -17.34 10.49
CA PRO A 633 -43.21 -18.45 10.80
C PRO A 633 -42.55 -19.54 11.65
N GLY A 634 -41.31 -19.90 11.31
CA GLY A 634 -40.53 -20.88 12.08
C GLY A 634 -40.20 -20.39 13.50
N LEU A 635 -39.93 -19.09 13.68
CA LEU A 635 -39.76 -18.52 15.01
C LEU A 635 -41.05 -18.58 15.84
N ARG A 636 -42.22 -18.34 15.23
CA ARG A 636 -43.51 -18.44 15.91
C ARG A 636 -43.90 -19.88 16.26
N GLU A 637 -43.51 -20.85 15.44
CA GLU A 637 -43.66 -22.27 15.79
C GLU A 637 -42.84 -22.63 17.02
N GLN A 638 -41.62 -22.09 17.14
CA GLN A 638 -40.74 -22.31 18.28
C GLN A 638 -41.18 -21.51 19.53
N ASN A 639 -41.76 -20.33 19.33
CA ASN A 639 -42.25 -19.46 20.39
C ASN A 639 -43.63 -18.87 20.02
N PRO A 640 -44.73 -19.53 20.43
CA PRO A 640 -46.09 -19.10 20.12
C PRO A 640 -46.48 -17.72 20.70
N ASP A 641 -45.74 -17.21 21.69
CA ASP A 641 -45.99 -15.90 22.32
C ASP A 641 -45.50 -14.73 21.46
N LEU A 642 -44.80 -15.00 20.35
CA LEU A 642 -44.39 -13.97 19.40
C LEU A 642 -45.59 -13.35 18.66
N PRO A 643 -45.54 -12.03 18.37
CA PRO A 643 -46.61 -11.34 17.67
C PRO A 643 -46.85 -11.90 16.25
N GLU A 644 -48.04 -11.66 15.71
CA GLU A 644 -48.43 -12.16 14.39
C GLU A 644 -47.48 -11.71 13.28
N ALA A 645 -47.00 -10.45 13.35
CA ALA A 645 -45.99 -9.90 12.47
C ALA A 645 -44.71 -9.54 13.25
N PRO A 646 -43.53 -9.51 12.60
CA PRO A 646 -42.29 -9.05 13.23
C PRO A 646 -42.43 -7.65 13.82
N PRO A 647 -41.81 -7.38 14.99
CA PRO A 647 -41.83 -6.05 15.56
C PRO A 647 -41.11 -5.03 14.65
N PRO A 648 -41.39 -3.73 14.85
CA PRO A 648 -40.68 -2.67 14.16
C PRO A 648 -39.21 -2.61 14.64
N VAL A 649 -38.34 -2.02 13.82
CA VAL A 649 -36.90 -2.00 14.09
C VAL A 649 -36.55 -1.12 15.31
N PRO A 650 -35.41 -1.35 15.99
CA PRO A 650 -35.00 -0.55 17.14
C PRO A 650 -35.05 0.96 16.88
N GLY A 651 -35.49 1.75 17.86
CA GLY A 651 -35.60 3.21 17.73
C GLY A 651 -36.80 3.71 16.91
N SER A 652 -37.41 2.88 16.06
CA SER A 652 -38.53 3.33 15.21
C SER A 652 -39.86 3.50 15.96
N ALA A 653 -39.98 3.00 17.19
CA ALA A 653 -41.17 3.23 18.02
C ALA A 653 -41.34 4.71 18.40
N ALA A 654 -40.21 5.43 18.55
CA ALA A 654 -40.22 6.86 18.83
C ALA A 654 -40.36 7.70 17.55
N ASN A 655 -39.84 7.20 16.42
CA ASN A 655 -39.82 7.90 15.13
C ASN A 655 -40.05 6.91 13.97
N PRO A 656 -41.30 6.48 13.71
CA PRO A 656 -41.59 5.42 12.74
C PRO A 656 -41.28 5.84 11.29
N ASP A 657 -41.42 7.13 10.98
CA ASP A 657 -41.20 7.65 9.63
C ASP A 657 -39.71 7.66 9.23
N LEU A 658 -38.80 7.92 10.18
CA LEU A 658 -37.35 7.97 9.94
C LEU A 658 -36.78 6.63 9.46
N PHE A 659 -37.41 5.52 9.85
CA PHE A 659 -36.94 4.17 9.54
C PHE A 659 -37.89 3.38 8.63
N ALA A 660 -38.86 4.05 8.01
CA ALA A 660 -39.86 3.41 7.13
C ALA A 660 -39.24 2.71 5.90
N TYR A 661 -38.01 3.05 5.54
CA TYR A 661 -37.25 2.48 4.42
C TYR A 661 -35.98 1.75 4.86
N GLY A 662 -35.73 1.67 6.18
CA GLY A 662 -34.49 1.18 6.77
C GLY A 662 -33.64 2.30 7.38
N PRO A 663 -32.49 1.97 7.99
CA PRO A 663 -31.56 2.96 8.52
C PRO A 663 -30.86 3.70 7.38
N THR A 664 -30.91 5.03 7.38
CA THR A 664 -30.27 5.87 6.35
C THR A 664 -28.76 5.95 6.55
N ILE A 665 -28.04 6.23 5.46
CA ILE A 665 -26.62 6.54 5.54
C ILE A 665 -26.38 7.76 6.44
N GLU A 666 -27.25 8.75 6.36
CA GLU A 666 -27.22 9.96 7.19
C GLU A 666 -27.34 9.63 8.69
N TRP A 667 -28.19 8.67 9.07
CA TRP A 667 -28.28 8.25 10.47
C TRP A 667 -27.08 7.42 10.92
N ILE A 668 -26.58 6.52 10.07
CA ILE A 668 -25.45 5.62 10.38
C ILE A 668 -24.14 6.40 10.47
N GLN A 669 -23.85 7.23 9.46
CA GLN A 669 -22.59 7.95 9.32
C GLN A 669 -22.66 9.33 9.98
N ASP A 670 -23.61 10.17 9.57
CA ASP A 670 -23.60 11.59 9.95
C ASP A 670 -24.13 11.85 11.36
N TYR A 671 -25.16 11.11 11.80
CA TYR A 671 -25.73 11.24 13.16
C TYR A 671 -25.02 10.38 14.20
N SER A 672 -24.64 9.15 13.84
CA SER A 672 -24.08 8.17 14.78
C SER A 672 -22.56 8.12 14.81
N ASP A 673 -21.89 8.83 13.89
CA ASP A 673 -20.42 8.81 13.72
C ASP A 673 -19.86 7.38 13.61
N ALA A 674 -20.61 6.52 12.90
CA ALA A 674 -20.30 5.10 12.77
C ALA A 674 -20.07 4.72 11.30
N GLY A 675 -19.10 3.84 11.08
CA GLY A 675 -18.78 3.34 9.74
C GLY A 675 -19.79 2.31 9.23
N MET A 676 -19.91 2.23 7.91
CA MET A 676 -20.52 1.10 7.21
C MET A 676 -19.49 0.45 6.30
N THR A 677 -19.62 -0.84 6.05
CA THR A 677 -18.72 -1.60 5.19
C THR A 677 -19.47 -2.16 3.99
N ALA A 678 -18.94 -1.94 2.78
CA ALA A 678 -19.53 -2.41 1.53
C ALA A 678 -18.44 -2.85 0.54
N CYS A 679 -18.78 -3.81 -0.32
CA CYS A 679 -17.88 -4.27 -1.37
C CYS A 679 -17.85 -3.22 -2.50
N GLY A 680 -16.65 -2.73 -2.84
CA GLY A 680 -16.41 -1.74 -3.89
C GLY A 680 -16.61 -0.28 -3.45
N SER A 681 -15.63 0.57 -3.77
CA SER A 681 -15.61 2.03 -3.56
C SER A 681 -16.49 2.81 -4.56
N SER A 682 -17.29 2.13 -5.38
CA SER A 682 -18.21 2.79 -6.32
C SER A 682 -19.31 3.54 -5.54
N GLY A 683 -19.60 4.79 -5.88
CA GLY A 683 -20.74 5.56 -5.31
C GLY A 683 -22.11 4.89 -5.47
N LEU A 684 -22.20 3.84 -6.30
CA LEU A 684 -23.36 2.95 -6.43
C LEU A 684 -23.58 2.03 -5.20
N SER A 685 -22.62 1.98 -4.28
CA SER A 685 -22.67 1.11 -3.10
C SER A 685 -23.46 1.72 -1.94
N GLY A 686 -23.88 2.99 -2.03
CA GLY A 686 -24.58 3.68 -0.96
C GLY A 686 -23.72 3.90 0.29
N ALA A 687 -22.39 3.80 0.17
CA ALA A 687 -21.42 4.07 1.25
C ALA A 687 -20.67 5.40 1.07
N GLY A 688 -21.09 6.25 0.12
CA GLY A 688 -20.33 7.44 -0.26
C GLY A 688 -21.11 8.57 -0.93
N SER A 689 -22.40 8.74 -0.64
CA SER A 689 -23.11 9.95 -1.08
C SER A 689 -24.32 10.27 -0.22
N CYS A 690 -24.36 11.49 0.31
CA CYS A 690 -25.62 12.24 0.36
C CYS A 690 -26.14 12.30 -1.08
N ALA A 691 -27.20 11.56 -1.39
CA ALA A 691 -27.94 11.65 -2.64
C ALA A 691 -29.43 11.56 -2.36
#